data_AF-A0A1P8W9C3-F1
#
_entry.id   AF-A0A1P8W9C3-F1
#
_cell.length_a   1.000
_cell.length_b   1.000
_cell.length_c   1.000
_cell.angle_alpha   90.00
_cell.angle_beta   90.00
_cell.angle_gamma   90.00
#
_symmetry.space_group_name_H-M   'P 1'
#
loop_
_entity.id
_entity.type
_entity.pdbx_description
1 polymer ?
#
loop_
_entity_poly.entity_id
_entity_poly.type
_entity_poly.pdbx_seq_one_letter_code
_entity_poly.pdbx_strand_id
1 'polypeptide(L)'
;MNEQSTPDQRSVKTDPVKPGPANANHRIAVVAAIMAIAACMLILTRYKSASAAQERVTLKAEDLQGVFAKPKIQELVDRLRKEVTFVFRQGDYATGETQCRALLKLLPDDPTSLYNLGCSLARQNKPDEAMTQLTAAVEHGFRSPDHLSKDPDLDSLKQREDWNQLLEAAAEPFTPRQQKVTIRPAPIHNGVAIVQESNSVWVPAQRLIHSFFRDGQNEASDKPIATGFDDASERLKQWHEEGTAAGHAGVLYDNHDADHSNLDWKRYPQLARIEYSDAAKRHSLHNGVQTLLHFNGIVIGNSSTAIVSSPFWRSQARLAYTDGRSPTILAAQYFTNHLYFYPEHRDYDPGTNGKGGYGDVFPANTPYVIVSQGSSYSDREFMDAIAATLAAFRPETRKLLAEKAALMPTVQMIFRSSNSQVRDKQDYLTGLAHPAVFQGYQIDKLKMVELAHEMQPDSVPPIAVMEVVDEDKFEVNQDYFDIGPREELFTTPAAIARVCQSLKQTRQMTVSVKKSQELSGKELTFHWSVLQGDPEGITITPTEDGTQATITVKHQQRRPIQEGSLMESSRVDIGVFADNGTYYSAPCIISFYWPENETRTYHPDGRIQSVEYKTQDKGGLYADPAIITPRNWRDEFEYDSQKQLIGWTRIRGKMQERFTADGRLVTETDSSGRILKAVDVIYAAEKNAQGTPILKQTAATTDVE
;
A
#
# COMPACT_ATOMS: atom_id res chain seq x y z
N MET A 1 -9.40 62.62 -45.98
CA MET A 1 -9.17 63.15 -44.62
C MET A 1 -9.08 61.97 -43.68
N ASN A 2 -7.89 61.80 -43.09
CA ASN A 2 -7.42 60.93 -41.99
C ASN A 2 -7.74 59.43 -42.10
N GLU A 3 -6.81 58.56 -42.51
CA GLU A 3 -5.53 58.09 -41.88
C GLU A 3 -5.70 57.22 -40.62
N GLN A 4 -5.30 55.94 -40.76
CA GLN A 4 -4.37 55.13 -39.93
C GLN A 4 -4.72 53.64 -40.11
N SER A 5 -4.11 52.90 -41.05
CA SER A 5 -2.78 52.25 -41.03
C SER A 5 -2.66 51.03 -40.08
N THR A 6 -2.70 49.82 -40.64
CA THR A 6 -1.89 48.67 -40.21
C THR A 6 -1.66 47.70 -41.39
N PRO A 7 -0.45 47.12 -41.57
CA PRO A 7 -0.08 46.39 -42.78
C PRO A 7 -0.03 44.86 -42.61
N ASP A 8 -0.55 44.21 -43.65
CA ASP A 8 -0.02 43.07 -44.42
C ASP A 8 0.52 41.81 -43.70
N GLN A 9 -0.19 40.70 -43.92
CA GLN A 9 0.18 39.34 -43.53
C GLN A 9 1.17 38.75 -44.54
N ARG A 10 2.39 38.42 -44.10
CA ARG A 10 3.27 37.47 -44.81
C ARG A 10 3.28 36.13 -44.08
N SER A 11 2.89 35.09 -44.82
CA SER A 11 2.92 33.68 -44.45
C SER A 11 4.34 33.19 -44.15
N VAL A 12 4.55 32.63 -42.95
CA VAL A 12 5.72 31.80 -42.63
C VAL A 12 5.25 30.35 -42.53
N LYS A 13 5.75 29.51 -43.44
CA LYS A 13 5.63 28.05 -43.37
C LYS A 13 6.41 27.55 -42.15
N THR A 14 5.75 26.82 -41.26
CA THR A 14 6.39 26.07 -40.16
C THR A 14 6.48 24.60 -40.55
N ASP A 15 7.70 24.10 -40.71
CA ASP A 15 7.96 22.66 -40.83
C ASP A 15 7.65 21.94 -39.51
N PRO A 16 7.20 20.66 -39.55
CA PRO A 16 6.87 19.91 -38.35
C PRO A 16 8.15 19.52 -37.59
N VAL A 17 8.24 19.98 -36.34
CA VAL A 17 9.30 19.65 -35.38
C VAL A 17 9.21 18.18 -35.01
N LYS A 18 10.29 17.41 -35.24
CA LYS A 18 10.44 16.05 -34.74
C LYS A 18 10.43 16.04 -33.19
N PRO A 19 9.74 15.11 -32.53
CA PRO A 19 9.77 15.02 -31.07
C PRO A 19 11.16 14.58 -30.59
N GLY A 20 11.77 15.39 -29.74
CA GLY A 20 13.02 15.06 -29.05
C GLY A 20 12.81 14.02 -27.92
N PRO A 21 13.90 13.43 -27.40
CA PRO A 21 13.82 12.39 -26.38
C PRO A 21 13.18 12.92 -25.10
N ALA A 22 12.23 12.18 -24.55
CA ALA A 22 11.54 12.52 -23.31
C ALA A 22 12.55 12.69 -22.17
N ASN A 23 12.56 13.89 -21.60
CA ASN A 23 13.48 14.30 -20.53
C ASN A 23 13.14 13.54 -19.23
N ALA A 24 14.15 13.12 -18.46
CA ALA A 24 13.97 12.41 -17.17
C ALA A 24 13.04 13.16 -16.18
N ASN A 25 12.91 14.48 -16.33
CA ASN A 25 12.00 15.33 -15.57
C ASN A 25 10.50 15.03 -15.84
N HIS A 26 10.16 14.51 -17.02
CA HIS A 26 8.78 14.16 -17.36
C HIS A 26 8.33 12.88 -16.63
N ARG A 27 9.24 11.92 -16.43
CA ARG A 27 8.99 10.71 -15.61
C ARG A 27 8.74 11.08 -14.15
N ILE A 28 9.50 12.03 -13.60
CA ILE A 28 9.32 12.55 -12.24
C ILE A 28 7.97 13.29 -12.09
N ALA A 29 7.55 14.06 -13.10
CA ALA A 29 6.29 14.80 -13.07
C ALA A 29 5.06 13.89 -13.13
N VAL A 30 5.09 12.80 -13.91
CA VAL A 30 4.00 11.80 -13.95
C VAL A 30 3.93 11.02 -12.63
N VAL A 31 5.07 10.64 -12.06
CA VAL A 31 5.13 10.01 -10.73
C VAL A 31 4.62 10.97 -9.64
N ALA A 32 4.98 12.26 -9.70
CA ALA A 32 4.49 13.26 -8.76
C ALA A 32 2.99 13.51 -8.89
N ALA A 33 2.41 13.48 -10.10
CA ALA A 33 0.98 13.63 -10.32
C ALA A 33 0.18 12.40 -9.83
N ILE A 34 0.67 11.18 -10.07
CA ILE A 34 0.05 9.94 -9.57
C ILE A 34 0.17 9.86 -8.03
N MET A 35 1.31 10.25 -7.47
CA MET A 35 1.54 10.29 -6.02
C MET A 35 0.77 11.43 -5.32
N ALA A 36 0.55 12.58 -5.98
CA ALA A 36 -0.21 13.70 -5.41
C ALA A 36 -1.73 13.41 -5.34
N ILE A 37 -2.26 12.65 -6.30
CA ILE A 37 -3.66 12.18 -6.29
C ILE A 37 -3.87 11.14 -5.17
N ALA A 38 -2.88 10.26 -4.92
CA ALA A 38 -2.92 9.28 -3.83
C ALA A 38 -2.64 9.89 -2.44
N ALA A 39 -1.76 10.90 -2.33
CA ALA A 39 -1.38 11.51 -1.06
C ALA A 39 -2.44 12.46 -0.48
N CYS A 40 -3.33 13.04 -1.31
CA CYS A 40 -4.36 13.96 -0.82
C CYS A 40 -5.55 13.26 -0.11
N MET A 41 -5.76 11.95 -0.29
CA MET A 41 -6.86 11.23 0.38
C MET A 41 -6.48 10.53 1.70
N LEU A 42 -5.18 10.39 2.00
CA LEU A 42 -4.69 9.54 3.10
C LEU A 42 -4.40 10.27 4.43
N ILE A 43 -4.67 11.57 4.54
CA ILE A 43 -4.21 12.37 5.70
C ILE A 43 -5.18 12.40 6.88
N LEU A 44 -6.40 11.88 6.78
CA LEU A 44 -7.34 11.94 7.91
C LEU A 44 -8.05 10.61 8.13
N THR A 45 -7.37 9.68 8.81
CA THR A 45 -7.88 8.93 9.98
C THR A 45 -6.99 7.71 10.26
N ARG A 46 -7.02 7.26 11.52
CA ARG A 46 -6.47 6.01 12.08
C ARG A 46 -5.06 6.12 12.66
N TYR A 47 -5.00 6.14 13.99
CA TYR A 47 -4.25 5.18 14.82
C TYR A 47 -4.49 5.56 16.28
N LYS A 48 -5.54 4.98 16.89
CA LYS A 48 -5.63 4.81 18.35
C LYS A 48 -5.12 3.40 18.68
N SER A 49 -4.27 3.36 19.71
CA SER A 49 -3.63 2.20 20.36
C SER A 49 -2.76 1.27 19.50
N ALA A 50 -1.44 1.49 19.60
CA ALA A 50 -0.47 0.41 19.72
C ALA A 50 0.67 0.88 20.63
N SER A 51 0.54 0.57 21.92
CA SER A 51 1.69 0.36 22.80
C SER A 51 2.47 -0.85 22.26
N ALA A 52 3.26 -0.60 21.23
CA ALA A 52 4.40 -1.45 20.93
C ALA A 52 5.35 -1.28 22.12
N ALA A 53 5.80 -2.41 22.67
CA ALA A 53 6.75 -2.42 23.76
C ALA A 53 7.87 -1.42 23.43
N GLN A 54 8.19 -0.54 24.39
CA GLN A 54 9.46 0.17 24.38
C GLN A 54 10.55 -0.89 24.47
N GLU A 55 10.88 -1.49 23.33
CA GLU A 55 12.26 -1.86 23.09
C GLU A 55 13.00 -0.53 23.13
N ARG A 56 13.67 -0.26 24.26
CA ARG A 56 14.69 0.77 24.32
C ARG A 56 15.81 0.29 23.41
N VAL A 57 15.63 0.46 22.10
CA VAL A 57 16.71 0.38 21.15
C VAL A 57 17.60 1.57 21.49
N THR A 58 18.72 1.30 22.13
CA THR A 58 19.76 2.30 22.37
C THR A 58 20.39 2.61 21.02
N LEU A 59 19.77 3.51 20.26
CA LEU A 59 20.29 3.97 18.98
C LEU A 59 21.57 4.78 19.24
N LYS A 60 22.68 4.37 18.63
CA LYS A 60 23.92 5.14 18.68
C LYS A 60 23.79 6.35 17.75
N ALA A 61 24.55 7.40 17.99
CA ALA A 61 24.56 8.59 17.11
C ALA A 61 24.90 8.23 15.66
N GLU A 62 25.73 7.21 15.45
CA GLU A 62 26.10 6.67 14.15
C GLU A 62 24.92 6.03 13.40
N ASP A 63 23.93 5.47 14.11
CA ASP A 63 22.74 4.83 13.53
C ASP A 63 21.71 5.85 12.99
N LEU A 64 21.94 7.14 13.23
CA LEU A 64 21.08 8.25 12.81
C LEU A 64 21.74 9.14 11.75
N GLN A 65 22.90 8.72 11.23
CA GLN A 65 23.63 9.47 10.21
C GLN A 65 23.35 8.92 8.82
N GLY A 66 23.50 9.80 7.83
CA GLY A 66 23.44 9.40 6.43
C GLY A 66 22.02 9.27 5.86
N VAL A 67 21.96 8.85 4.60
CA VAL A 67 20.70 8.74 3.84
C VAL A 67 19.92 7.48 4.24
N PHE A 68 20.64 6.41 4.57
CA PHE A 68 20.04 5.11 4.91
C PHE A 68 19.39 5.07 6.30
N ALA A 69 19.74 6.01 7.20
CA ALA A 69 19.06 6.18 8.47
C ALA A 69 17.69 6.90 8.35
N LYS A 70 17.42 7.60 7.24
CA LYS A 70 16.24 8.47 7.09
C LYS A 70 14.90 7.75 7.24
N PRO A 71 14.68 6.52 6.73
CA PRO A 71 13.44 5.79 6.98
C PRO A 71 13.17 5.58 8.48
N LYS A 72 14.20 5.16 9.23
CA LYS A 72 14.06 4.93 10.68
C LYS A 72 13.83 6.24 11.43
N ILE A 73 14.54 7.30 11.06
CA ILE A 73 14.33 8.64 11.63
C ILE A 73 12.89 9.10 11.39
N GLN A 74 12.36 8.94 10.18
CA GLN A 74 10.99 9.34 9.88
C GLN A 74 9.96 8.58 10.72
N GLU A 75 10.15 7.28 10.94
CA GLU A 75 9.29 6.47 11.82
C GLU A 75 9.31 7.00 13.27
N LEU A 76 10.50 7.30 13.80
CA LEU A 76 10.66 7.87 15.14
C LEU A 76 10.02 9.26 15.25
N VAL A 77 10.18 10.11 14.23
CA VAL A 77 9.57 11.44 14.16
C VAL A 77 8.04 11.35 14.16
N ASP A 78 7.46 10.49 13.33
CA ASP A 78 6.00 10.32 13.26
C ASP A 78 5.42 9.88 14.61
N ARG A 79 6.11 8.97 15.29
CA ARG A 79 5.73 8.50 16.63
C ARG A 79 5.81 9.63 17.65
N LEU A 80 6.94 10.34 17.73
CA LEU A 80 7.13 11.44 18.69
C LEU A 80 6.14 12.59 18.45
N ARG A 81 5.85 12.96 17.19
CA ARG A 81 4.84 14.00 16.88
C ARG A 81 3.45 13.63 17.38
N LYS A 82 3.06 12.35 17.26
CA LYS A 82 1.79 11.85 17.81
C LYS A 82 1.79 11.91 19.34
N GLU A 83 2.88 11.51 19.98
CA GLU A 83 3.05 11.61 21.44
C GLU A 83 2.94 13.07 21.93
N VAL A 84 3.61 14.02 21.27
CA VAL A 84 3.50 15.47 21.55
C VAL A 84 2.05 15.92 21.47
N THR A 85 1.36 15.60 20.37
CA THR A 85 -0.07 15.96 20.20
C THR A 85 -0.93 15.40 21.33
N PHE A 86 -0.65 14.18 21.78
CA PHE A 86 -1.40 13.53 22.84
C PHE A 86 -1.18 14.16 24.21
N VAL A 87 0.08 14.43 24.60
CA VAL A 87 0.39 15.02 25.91
C VAL A 87 -0.04 16.48 26.01
N PHE A 88 -0.01 17.23 24.90
CA PHE A 88 -0.56 18.60 24.86
C PHE A 88 -2.05 18.62 25.14
N ARG A 89 -2.82 17.67 24.57
CA ARG A 89 -4.26 17.54 24.87
C ARG A 89 -4.56 17.23 26.34
N GLN A 90 -3.59 16.67 27.06
CA GLN A 90 -3.71 16.40 28.50
C GLN A 90 -3.20 17.54 29.38
N GLY A 91 -2.59 18.58 28.79
CA GLY A 91 -1.90 19.63 29.54
C GLY A 91 -0.60 19.16 30.21
N ASP A 92 -0.03 18.02 29.82
CA ASP A 92 1.27 17.54 30.31
C ASP A 92 2.41 18.15 29.49
N TYR A 93 2.68 19.43 29.77
CA TYR A 93 3.71 20.20 29.07
C TYR A 93 5.13 19.82 29.47
N ALA A 94 5.35 19.16 30.62
CA ALA A 94 6.66 18.69 31.03
C ALA A 94 7.11 17.48 30.17
N THR A 95 6.20 16.54 29.93
CA THR A 95 6.43 15.48 28.95
C THR A 95 6.48 16.06 27.54
N GLY A 96 5.62 17.03 27.22
CA GLY A 96 5.65 17.79 25.96
C GLY A 96 7.03 18.37 25.63
N GLU A 97 7.66 19.07 26.58
CA GLU A 97 9.03 19.59 26.46
C GLU A 97 10.03 18.46 26.16
N THR A 98 9.96 17.37 26.91
CA THR A 98 10.88 16.22 26.74
C THR A 98 10.79 15.65 25.33
N GLN A 99 9.58 15.46 24.81
CA GLN A 99 9.37 14.90 23.47
C GLN A 99 9.73 15.89 22.36
N CYS A 100 9.47 17.19 22.53
CA CYS A 100 9.89 18.21 21.57
C CYS A 100 11.42 18.29 21.49
N ARG A 101 12.12 18.24 22.63
CA ARG A 101 13.60 18.17 22.64
C ARG A 101 14.12 16.89 21.98
N ALA A 102 13.42 15.76 22.10
CA ALA A 102 13.77 14.54 21.39
C ALA A 102 13.57 14.66 19.87
N LEU A 103 12.49 15.32 19.43
CA LEU A 103 12.27 15.64 18.02
C LEU A 103 13.38 16.52 17.45
N LEU A 104 13.80 17.56 18.19
CA LEU A 104 14.87 18.47 17.77
C LEU A 104 16.25 17.80 17.72
N LYS A 105 16.46 16.67 18.40
CA LYS A 105 17.68 15.86 18.18
C LYS A 105 17.67 15.15 16.82
N LEU A 106 16.49 14.83 16.29
CA LEU A 106 16.32 14.15 15.00
C LEU A 106 16.18 15.16 13.85
N LEU A 107 15.52 16.29 14.11
CA LEU A 107 15.24 17.38 13.18
C LEU A 107 15.56 18.72 13.86
N PRO A 108 16.85 19.13 13.92
CA PRO A 108 17.29 20.31 14.66
C PRO A 108 16.57 21.62 14.29
N ASP A 109 16.21 21.74 13.01
CA ASP A 109 15.68 22.97 12.43
C ASP A 109 14.16 22.86 12.13
N ASP A 110 13.44 21.88 12.71
CA ASP A 110 12.01 21.69 12.42
C ASP A 110 11.15 22.78 13.08
N PRO A 111 10.55 23.70 12.31
CA PRO A 111 9.85 24.87 12.86
C PRO A 111 8.66 24.47 13.74
N THR A 112 7.95 23.40 13.39
CA THR A 112 6.82 22.89 14.19
C THR A 112 7.27 22.37 15.56
N SER A 113 8.41 21.67 15.62
CA SER A 113 8.95 21.15 16.89
C SER A 113 9.50 22.27 17.77
N LEU A 114 10.14 23.28 17.19
CA LEU A 114 10.60 24.50 17.89
C LEU A 114 9.41 25.27 18.47
N TYR A 115 8.35 25.46 17.67
CA TYR A 115 7.11 26.11 18.11
C TYR A 115 6.47 25.37 19.30
N ASN A 116 6.25 24.05 19.17
CA ASN A 116 5.66 23.25 20.24
C ASN A 116 6.54 23.27 21.52
N LEU A 117 7.86 23.26 21.37
CA LEU A 117 8.75 23.42 22.52
C LEU A 117 8.55 24.79 23.20
N GLY A 118 8.41 25.85 22.42
CA GLY A 118 8.03 27.19 22.91
C GLY A 118 6.73 27.18 23.73
N CYS A 119 5.66 26.57 23.20
CA CYS A 119 4.39 26.41 23.93
C CYS A 119 4.57 25.64 25.24
N SER A 120 5.30 24.52 25.21
CA SER A 120 5.56 23.71 26.42
C SER A 120 6.32 24.49 27.49
N LEU A 121 7.29 25.33 27.11
CA LEU A 121 8.07 26.15 28.03
C LEU A 121 7.26 27.32 28.60
N ALA A 122 6.44 27.97 27.77
CA ALA A 122 5.55 29.06 28.20
C ALA A 122 4.57 28.59 29.27
N ARG A 123 3.96 27.41 29.07
CA ARG A 123 3.04 26.76 30.02
C ARG A 123 3.71 26.26 31.30
N GLN A 124 5.03 26.12 31.30
CA GLN A 124 5.85 25.81 32.47
C GLN A 124 6.46 27.06 33.13
N ASN A 125 5.98 28.26 32.78
CA ASN A 125 6.46 29.53 33.32
C ASN A 125 7.97 29.79 33.08
N LYS A 126 8.47 29.38 31.90
CA LYS A 126 9.85 29.61 31.43
C LYS A 126 9.86 30.56 30.20
N PRO A 127 9.52 31.86 30.39
CA PRO A 127 9.22 32.75 29.27
C PRO A 127 10.41 33.09 28.37
N ASP A 128 11.62 33.21 28.91
CA ASP A 128 12.82 33.52 28.10
C ASP A 128 13.23 32.34 27.21
N GLU A 129 13.19 31.12 27.76
CA GLU A 129 13.44 29.91 26.98
C GLU A 129 12.36 29.73 25.90
N ALA A 130 11.09 29.99 26.24
CA ALA A 130 9.99 29.91 25.29
C ALA A 130 10.18 30.88 24.11
N MET A 131 10.48 32.15 24.38
CA MET A 131 10.74 33.13 23.32
C MET A 131 11.96 32.75 22.46
N THR A 132 13.00 32.18 23.07
CA THR A 132 14.16 31.68 22.30
C THR A 132 13.75 30.64 21.26
N GLN A 133 12.90 29.68 21.66
CA GLN A 133 12.46 28.62 20.75
C GLN A 133 11.45 29.11 19.70
N LEU A 134 10.55 30.03 20.06
CA LEU A 134 9.60 30.63 19.12
C LEU A 134 10.32 31.48 18.07
N THR A 135 11.30 32.27 18.47
CA THR A 135 12.15 33.03 17.54
C THR A 135 12.87 32.08 16.59
N ALA A 136 13.48 31.01 17.10
CA ALA A 136 14.10 29.98 16.24
C ALA A 136 13.07 29.33 15.30
N ALA A 137 11.86 29.03 15.77
CA ALA A 137 10.80 28.48 14.91
C ALA A 137 10.51 29.41 13.73
N VAL A 138 10.42 30.72 13.98
CA VAL A 138 10.26 31.74 12.96
C VAL A 138 11.51 31.83 12.07
N GLU A 139 12.73 31.81 12.60
CA GLU A 139 13.93 31.81 11.75
C GLU A 139 13.99 30.62 10.79
N HIS A 140 13.45 29.47 11.20
CA HIS A 140 13.40 28.22 10.42
C HIS A 140 12.11 28.02 9.59
N GLY A 141 11.23 29.03 9.52
CA GLY A 141 10.13 29.06 8.56
C GLY A 141 8.72 28.90 9.12
N PHE A 142 8.53 28.97 10.44
CA PHE A 142 7.19 29.09 11.02
C PHE A 142 6.57 30.45 10.64
N ARG A 143 5.58 30.48 9.75
CA ARG A 143 4.97 31.71 9.18
C ARG A 143 3.48 31.80 9.44
N SER A 144 3.12 31.98 10.70
CA SER A 144 1.72 32.16 11.09
C SER A 144 1.59 33.09 12.31
N PRO A 145 1.69 34.42 12.10
CA PRO A 145 1.51 35.40 13.19
C PRO A 145 0.10 35.32 13.81
N ASP A 146 -0.90 34.99 13.00
CA ASP A 146 -2.27 34.75 13.47
C ASP A 146 -2.37 33.55 14.40
N HIS A 147 -1.65 32.46 14.12
CA HIS A 147 -1.63 31.29 14.99
C HIS A 147 -0.91 31.60 16.31
N LEU A 148 0.27 32.24 16.24
CA LEU A 148 1.03 32.67 17.43
C LEU A 148 0.20 33.59 18.34
N SER A 149 -0.50 34.57 17.77
CA SER A 149 -1.29 35.54 18.53
C SER A 149 -2.55 34.96 19.17
N LYS A 150 -3.15 33.92 18.57
CA LYS A 150 -4.38 33.29 19.06
C LYS A 150 -4.13 32.07 19.95
N ASP A 151 -2.90 31.55 19.98
CA ASP A 151 -2.56 30.41 20.82
C ASP A 151 -2.64 30.76 22.31
N PRO A 152 -3.55 30.12 23.09
CA PRO A 152 -3.64 30.34 24.53
C PRO A 152 -2.42 29.84 25.29
N ASP A 153 -1.63 28.91 24.71
CA ASP A 153 -0.43 28.42 25.38
C ASP A 153 0.65 29.51 25.53
N LEU A 154 0.56 30.57 24.73
CA LEU A 154 1.51 31.68 24.66
C LEU A 154 1.01 32.96 25.35
N ASP A 155 -0.14 32.92 26.03
CA ASP A 155 -0.73 34.10 26.69
C ASP A 155 0.23 34.81 27.65
N SER A 156 1.07 34.04 28.36
CA SER A 156 2.08 34.58 29.29
C SER A 156 3.17 35.40 28.60
N LEU A 157 3.34 35.27 27.29
CA LEU A 157 4.39 35.95 26.51
C LEU A 157 3.90 37.25 25.84
N LYS A 158 2.58 37.44 25.70
CA LYS A 158 2.00 38.55 24.92
C LYS A 158 2.33 39.95 25.45
N GLN A 159 2.73 40.07 26.71
CA GLN A 159 3.11 41.33 27.35
C GLN A 159 4.62 41.59 27.32
N ARG A 160 5.42 40.68 26.76
CA ARG A 160 6.86 40.88 26.64
C ARG A 160 7.18 41.91 25.56
N GLU A 161 8.29 42.63 25.75
CA GLU A 161 8.76 43.64 24.80
C GLU A 161 9.13 43.06 23.43
N ASP A 162 9.62 41.81 23.39
CA ASP A 162 10.06 41.08 22.20
C ASP A 162 8.92 40.38 21.44
N TRP A 163 7.68 40.40 21.95
CA TRP A 163 6.53 39.72 21.36
C TRP A 163 6.15 40.27 19.99
N ASN A 164 6.07 41.60 19.84
CA ASN A 164 5.70 42.23 18.57
C ASN A 164 6.74 41.97 17.49
N GLN A 165 8.03 41.95 17.85
CA GLN A 165 9.12 41.63 16.92
C GLN A 165 9.01 40.20 16.40
N LEU A 166 8.65 39.23 17.26
CA LEU A 166 8.40 37.85 16.84
C LEU A 166 7.25 37.77 15.82
N LEU A 167 6.14 38.48 16.05
CA LEU A 167 4.99 38.49 15.14
C LEU A 167 5.32 39.15 13.80
N GLU A 168 6.06 40.26 13.81
CA GLU A 168 6.54 40.91 12.59
C GLU A 168 7.44 39.95 11.79
N ALA A 169 8.42 39.32 12.44
CA ALA A 169 9.29 38.34 11.79
C ALA A 169 8.52 37.12 11.24
N ALA A 170 7.44 36.70 11.91
CA ALA A 170 6.57 35.62 11.46
C ALA A 170 5.68 36.01 10.26
N ALA A 171 5.44 37.30 10.04
CA ALA A 171 4.69 37.81 8.89
C ALA A 171 5.54 37.92 7.62
N GLU A 172 6.87 38.03 7.77
CA GLU A 172 7.78 38.18 6.64
C GLU A 172 7.88 36.92 5.76
N PRO A 173 7.90 37.05 4.41
CA PRO A 173 8.06 35.92 3.51
C PRO A 173 9.30 35.09 3.83
N PHE A 174 9.15 33.77 3.88
CA PHE A 174 10.26 32.83 4.04
C PHE A 174 10.54 32.08 2.75
N THR A 175 11.80 32.09 2.32
CA THR A 175 12.27 31.19 1.26
C THR A 175 13.16 30.13 1.89
N PRO A 176 12.72 28.86 1.95
CA PRO A 176 13.54 27.78 2.48
C PRO A 176 14.86 27.68 1.73
N ARG A 177 15.96 27.50 2.46
CA ARG A 177 17.25 27.17 1.83
C ARG A 177 17.12 25.79 1.17
N GLN A 178 17.04 25.77 -0.16
CA GLN A 178 17.04 24.51 -0.91
C GLN A 178 18.46 23.93 -0.87
N GLN A 179 18.63 22.83 -0.13
CA GLN A 179 19.87 22.07 -0.20
C GLN A 179 19.92 21.36 -1.55
N LYS A 180 20.80 21.83 -2.45
CA LYS A 180 21.08 21.12 -3.70
C LYS A 180 21.81 19.82 -3.38
N VAL A 181 21.07 18.71 -3.35
CA VAL A 181 21.67 17.38 -3.26
C VAL A 181 22.21 17.02 -4.65
N THR A 182 23.53 16.92 -4.77
CA THR A 182 24.15 16.43 -6.01
C THR A 182 24.25 14.92 -5.93
N ILE A 183 23.42 14.22 -6.71
CA ILE A 183 23.42 12.76 -6.77
C ILE A 183 24.38 12.33 -7.88
N ARG A 184 25.26 11.37 -7.60
CA ARG A 184 26.14 10.78 -8.60
C ARG A 184 25.69 9.33 -8.85
N PRO A 185 25.04 9.03 -9.99
CA PRO A 185 24.71 7.66 -10.33
C PRO A 185 25.99 6.80 -10.33
N ALA A 186 25.95 5.65 -9.66
CA ALA A 186 27.07 4.72 -9.56
C ALA A 186 27.21 3.92 -10.88
N PRO A 187 28.43 3.62 -11.34
CA PRO A 187 28.60 2.70 -12.47
C PRO A 187 28.15 1.29 -12.09
N ILE A 188 27.56 0.59 -13.05
CA ILE A 188 27.44 -0.87 -12.99
C ILE A 188 28.77 -1.42 -13.50
N HIS A 189 29.43 -2.26 -12.70
CA HIS A 189 30.73 -2.83 -13.06
C HIS A 189 30.72 -4.34 -12.84
N ASN A 190 31.16 -5.10 -13.85
CA ASN A 190 31.15 -6.56 -13.83
C ASN A 190 29.78 -7.16 -13.49
N GLY A 191 28.71 -6.51 -13.95
CA GLY A 191 27.34 -6.92 -13.66
C GLY A 191 26.91 -6.71 -12.19
N VAL A 192 27.53 -5.77 -11.48
CA VAL A 192 27.17 -5.42 -10.11
C VAL A 192 26.85 -3.92 -9.98
N ALA A 193 25.71 -3.63 -9.37
CA ALA A 193 25.18 -2.30 -9.10
C ALA A 193 25.11 -2.06 -7.58
N ILE A 194 26.09 -1.34 -7.01
CA ILE A 194 26.20 -1.20 -5.55
C ILE A 194 25.37 -0.03 -5.02
N VAL A 195 24.44 -0.30 -4.10
CA VAL A 195 23.68 0.69 -3.34
C VAL A 195 24.56 1.26 -2.22
N GLN A 196 24.84 2.56 -2.30
CA GLN A 196 25.70 3.28 -1.37
C GLN A 196 25.18 4.71 -1.15
N GLU A 197 25.68 5.40 -0.13
CA GLU A 197 25.11 6.72 0.20
C GLU A 197 25.33 7.76 -0.92
N SER A 198 26.45 7.65 -1.64
CA SER A 198 26.83 8.63 -2.67
C SER A 198 25.96 8.58 -3.94
N ASN A 199 25.24 7.48 -4.16
CA ASN A 199 24.29 7.33 -5.27
C ASN A 199 22.83 7.24 -4.80
N SER A 200 22.56 7.52 -3.52
CA SER A 200 21.24 7.38 -2.92
C SER A 200 20.73 8.72 -2.37
N VAL A 201 19.43 8.97 -2.47
CA VAL A 201 18.79 10.15 -1.88
C VAL A 201 17.50 9.74 -1.17
N TRP A 202 17.24 10.33 -0.02
CA TRP A 202 15.95 10.23 0.65
C TRP A 202 14.98 11.21 0.02
N VAL A 203 13.80 10.73 -0.37
CA VAL A 203 12.70 11.54 -0.91
C VAL A 203 11.59 11.59 0.14
N PRO A 204 11.54 12.63 1.00
CA PRO A 204 10.61 12.68 2.14
C PRO A 204 9.14 12.53 1.74
N ALA A 205 8.74 13.15 0.62
CA ALA A 205 7.36 13.10 0.13
C ALA A 205 6.90 11.68 -0.23
N GLN A 206 7.82 10.84 -0.70
CA GLN A 206 7.53 9.45 -1.06
C GLN A 206 7.89 8.49 0.08
N ARG A 207 8.68 8.96 1.05
CA ARG A 207 9.27 8.17 2.13
C ARG A 207 10.09 6.99 1.61
N LEU A 208 10.76 7.19 0.47
CA LEU A 208 11.60 6.20 -0.20
C LEU A 208 13.03 6.73 -0.34
N ILE A 209 13.97 5.79 -0.41
CA ILE A 209 15.35 6.04 -0.85
C ILE A 209 15.41 5.74 -2.34
N HIS A 210 15.84 6.71 -3.14
CA HIS A 210 16.08 6.51 -4.56
C HIS A 210 17.57 6.30 -4.79
N SER A 211 17.92 5.16 -5.36
CA SER A 211 19.28 4.77 -5.69
C SER A 211 19.49 4.80 -7.20
N PHE A 212 20.56 5.46 -7.63
CA PHE A 212 20.81 5.73 -9.05
C PHE A 212 22.03 5.00 -9.57
N PHE A 213 21.87 4.39 -10.74
CA PHE A 213 22.92 3.72 -11.49
C PHE A 213 23.07 4.34 -12.87
N ARG A 214 24.30 4.37 -13.39
CA ARG A 214 24.58 4.69 -14.78
C ARG A 214 24.20 3.50 -15.65
N ASP A 215 23.84 3.79 -16.90
CA ASP A 215 23.55 2.74 -17.86
C ASP A 215 24.75 1.80 -18.04
N GLY A 216 24.53 0.52 -17.81
CA GLY A 216 25.51 -0.55 -17.97
C GLY A 216 25.49 -1.19 -19.36
N GLN A 217 24.70 -0.66 -20.30
CA GLN A 217 24.49 -1.22 -21.65
C GLN A 217 25.79 -1.69 -22.33
N ASN A 218 26.86 -0.89 -22.26
CA ASN A 218 28.13 -1.20 -22.92
C ASN A 218 28.88 -2.40 -22.31
N GLU A 219 28.77 -2.68 -21.01
CA GLU A 219 29.40 -3.88 -20.41
C GLU A 219 28.55 -5.15 -20.63
N ALA A 220 27.24 -4.98 -20.85
CA ALA A 220 26.31 -6.08 -21.04
C ALA A 220 26.27 -6.58 -22.50
N SER A 221 26.42 -5.70 -23.48
CA SER A 221 26.26 -6.03 -24.91
C SER A 221 27.17 -7.15 -25.41
N ASP A 222 28.32 -7.35 -24.80
CA ASP A 222 29.32 -8.35 -25.23
C ASP A 222 29.07 -9.76 -24.66
N LYS A 223 28.06 -9.90 -23.79
CA LYS A 223 27.73 -11.17 -23.12
C LYS A 223 26.48 -11.79 -23.73
N PRO A 224 26.35 -13.13 -23.73
CA PRO A 224 25.12 -13.78 -24.18
C PRO A 224 23.93 -13.38 -23.28
N ILE A 225 22.74 -13.25 -23.85
CA ILE A 225 21.53 -12.91 -23.11
C ILE A 225 20.99 -14.08 -22.29
N ALA A 226 21.30 -15.32 -22.68
CA ALA A 226 20.89 -16.54 -22.00
C ALA A 226 21.94 -17.66 -22.18
N THR A 227 22.10 -18.54 -21.18
CA THR A 227 23.01 -19.70 -21.24
C THR A 227 22.33 -21.05 -20.95
N GLY A 228 21.01 -21.05 -20.68
CA GLY A 228 20.25 -22.28 -20.47
C GLY A 228 20.11 -23.14 -21.74
N PHE A 229 19.67 -24.38 -21.57
CA PHE A 229 19.49 -25.37 -22.66
C PHE A 229 18.03 -25.74 -22.91
N ASP A 230 17.09 -25.07 -22.22
CA ASP A 230 15.65 -25.23 -22.47
C ASP A 230 15.20 -24.44 -23.70
N ASP A 231 14.06 -24.81 -24.28
CA ASP A 231 13.56 -24.23 -25.53
C ASP A 231 13.46 -22.70 -25.50
N ALA A 232 13.02 -22.12 -24.38
CA ALA A 232 12.97 -20.66 -24.24
C ALA A 232 14.37 -20.03 -24.28
N SER A 233 15.37 -20.66 -23.67
CA SER A 233 16.77 -20.22 -23.76
C SER A 233 17.33 -20.34 -25.18
N GLU A 234 16.97 -21.40 -25.92
CA GLU A 234 17.39 -21.53 -27.32
C GLU A 234 16.76 -20.46 -28.22
N ARG A 235 15.47 -20.14 -28.03
CA ARG A 235 14.80 -19.01 -28.71
C ARG A 235 15.49 -17.69 -28.41
N LEU A 236 15.81 -17.42 -27.15
CA LEU A 236 16.51 -16.20 -26.75
C LEU A 236 17.88 -16.09 -27.43
N LYS A 237 18.68 -17.16 -27.49
CA LYS A 237 19.97 -17.15 -28.20
C LYS A 237 19.78 -16.84 -29.68
N GLN A 238 18.81 -17.50 -30.33
CA GLN A 238 18.49 -17.24 -31.73
C GLN A 238 18.13 -15.76 -31.97
N TRP A 239 17.17 -15.21 -31.23
CA TRP A 239 16.75 -13.82 -31.40
C TRP A 239 17.83 -12.81 -31.00
N HIS A 240 18.76 -13.19 -30.13
CA HIS A 240 19.93 -12.37 -29.84
C HIS A 240 20.90 -12.31 -31.02
N GLU A 241 21.19 -13.44 -31.66
CA GLU A 241 22.01 -13.51 -32.88
C GLU A 241 21.37 -12.72 -34.04
N GLU A 242 20.04 -12.76 -34.14
CA GLU A 242 19.26 -11.96 -35.10
C GLU A 242 19.19 -10.46 -34.75
N GLY A 243 19.59 -10.07 -33.52
CA GLY A 243 19.51 -8.69 -33.03
C GLY A 243 18.09 -8.20 -32.74
N THR A 244 17.13 -9.12 -32.59
CA THR A 244 15.70 -8.83 -32.41
C THR A 244 15.22 -8.93 -30.96
N ALA A 245 16.01 -9.53 -30.06
CA ALA A 245 15.72 -9.59 -28.62
C ALA A 245 16.45 -8.48 -27.84
N ALA A 246 15.78 -7.90 -26.83
CA ALA A 246 16.31 -6.78 -26.05
C ALA A 246 17.40 -7.18 -25.03
N GLY A 247 17.52 -8.46 -24.67
CA GLY A 247 18.49 -8.94 -23.67
C GLY A 247 18.24 -8.36 -22.27
N HIS A 248 19.26 -8.28 -21.40
CA HIS A 248 19.10 -7.74 -20.03
C HIS A 248 19.86 -6.44 -19.78
N ALA A 249 20.37 -5.80 -20.83
CA ALA A 249 21.00 -4.50 -20.70
C ALA A 249 20.04 -3.49 -20.03
N GLY A 250 20.45 -2.94 -18.87
CA GLY A 250 19.63 -2.02 -18.06
C GLY A 250 18.60 -2.69 -17.14
N VAL A 251 18.57 -4.02 -17.06
CA VAL A 251 17.75 -4.78 -16.10
C VAL A 251 18.59 -5.11 -14.86
N LEU A 252 17.99 -4.89 -13.69
CA LEU A 252 18.59 -5.11 -12.38
C LEU A 252 17.88 -6.26 -11.65
N TYR A 253 18.65 -7.06 -10.93
CA TYR A 253 18.17 -8.08 -10.01
C TYR A 253 18.41 -7.66 -8.56
N ASP A 254 17.33 -7.44 -7.80
CA ASP A 254 17.35 -7.07 -6.39
C ASP A 254 17.03 -8.27 -5.49
N ASN A 255 18.06 -8.90 -4.92
CA ASN A 255 17.86 -9.89 -3.87
C ASN A 255 17.69 -9.18 -2.51
N HIS A 256 16.51 -9.32 -1.92
CA HIS A 256 16.15 -8.72 -0.65
C HIS A 256 15.93 -9.78 0.44
N ASP A 257 16.72 -10.86 0.41
CA ASP A 257 16.76 -11.90 1.44
C ASP A 257 18.17 -12.34 1.85
N ALA A 258 19.17 -11.49 1.59
CA ALA A 258 20.58 -11.78 1.89
C ALA A 258 21.10 -13.07 1.23
N ASP A 259 20.81 -13.20 -0.06
CA ASP A 259 21.21 -14.33 -0.92
C ASP A 259 20.61 -15.68 -0.53
N HIS A 260 19.53 -15.67 0.27
CA HIS A 260 18.86 -16.89 0.73
C HIS A 260 18.18 -17.62 -0.43
N SER A 261 17.33 -16.95 -1.21
CA SER A 261 16.74 -17.53 -2.43
C SER A 261 17.16 -16.75 -3.66
N ASN A 262 18.26 -17.18 -4.28
CA ASN A 262 18.74 -16.51 -5.47
C ASN A 262 18.16 -17.02 -6.79
N LEU A 263 17.86 -16.09 -7.70
CA LEU A 263 17.79 -16.38 -9.13
C LEU A 263 19.13 -16.97 -9.58
N ASP A 264 19.12 -17.99 -10.44
CA ASP A 264 20.34 -18.44 -11.11
C ASP A 264 20.78 -17.44 -12.19
N TRP A 265 21.30 -16.30 -11.75
CA TRP A 265 21.69 -15.20 -12.64
C TRP A 265 22.81 -15.57 -13.61
N LYS A 266 23.53 -16.68 -13.40
CA LYS A 266 24.51 -17.19 -14.37
C LYS A 266 23.83 -17.62 -15.68
N ARG A 267 22.53 -17.92 -15.64
CA ARG A 267 21.70 -18.14 -16.82
C ARG A 267 21.51 -16.87 -17.65
N TYR A 268 21.68 -15.69 -17.05
CA TYR A 268 21.48 -14.39 -17.69
C TYR A 268 22.69 -13.47 -17.50
N PRO A 269 23.82 -13.71 -18.20
CA PRO A 269 25.08 -12.97 -17.99
C PRO A 269 25.03 -11.44 -18.17
N GLN A 270 24.01 -10.93 -18.88
CA GLN A 270 23.76 -9.50 -19.05
C GLN A 270 23.06 -8.84 -17.85
N LEU A 271 22.42 -9.62 -16.97
CA LEU A 271 21.64 -9.13 -15.84
C LEU A 271 22.58 -8.58 -14.76
N ALA A 272 22.37 -7.33 -14.35
CA ALA A 272 23.16 -6.73 -13.29
C ALA A 272 22.53 -6.99 -11.91
N ARG A 273 23.33 -7.44 -10.95
CA ARG A 273 22.86 -7.69 -9.58
C ARG A 273 23.01 -6.44 -8.74
N ILE A 274 21.96 -6.11 -7.98
CA ILE A 274 22.04 -5.09 -6.95
C ILE A 274 22.76 -5.70 -5.73
N GLU A 275 23.76 -4.98 -5.24
CA GLU A 275 24.50 -5.32 -4.04
C GLU A 275 24.44 -4.16 -3.05
N TYR A 276 24.52 -4.47 -1.76
CA TYR A 276 24.34 -3.48 -0.70
C TYR A 276 25.66 -3.20 0.02
N SER A 277 26.02 -1.92 0.13
CA SER A 277 27.15 -1.48 0.96
C SER A 277 26.93 -1.84 2.43
N ASP A 278 28.02 -1.93 3.20
CA ASP A 278 27.94 -2.19 4.65
C ASP A 278 27.08 -1.16 5.39
N ALA A 279 27.05 0.09 4.93
CA ALA A 279 26.16 1.11 5.44
C ALA A 279 24.69 0.75 5.22
N ALA A 280 24.30 0.36 4.01
CA ALA A 280 22.93 -0.09 3.72
C ALA A 280 22.56 -1.35 4.52
N LYS A 281 23.49 -2.29 4.66
CA LYS A 281 23.29 -3.53 5.42
C LYS A 281 23.06 -3.28 6.92
N ARG A 282 23.79 -2.33 7.52
CA ARG A 282 23.58 -1.90 8.93
C ARG A 282 22.18 -1.37 9.20
N HIS A 283 21.52 -0.80 8.18
CA HIS A 283 20.14 -0.33 8.26
C HIS A 283 19.11 -1.35 7.75
N SER A 284 19.52 -2.62 7.55
CA SER A 284 18.66 -3.71 7.09
C SER A 284 17.95 -3.43 5.75
N LEU A 285 18.53 -2.61 4.88
CA LEU A 285 17.94 -2.25 3.58
C LEU A 285 18.08 -3.33 2.48
N HIS A 286 18.35 -4.57 2.87
CA HIS A 286 18.64 -5.70 1.96
C HIS A 286 17.88 -6.98 2.35
N ASN A 287 16.87 -6.86 3.23
CA ASN A 287 16.15 -7.98 3.78
C ASN A 287 14.66 -7.65 3.99
N GLY A 288 13.78 -8.60 3.68
CA GLY A 288 12.33 -8.51 3.88
C GLY A 288 11.57 -7.97 2.68
N VAL A 289 10.35 -7.48 2.89
CA VAL A 289 9.55 -6.82 1.85
C VAL A 289 10.27 -5.55 1.37
N GLN A 290 10.37 -5.36 0.04
CA GLN A 290 11.03 -4.18 -0.52
C GLN A 290 10.05 -3.02 -0.65
N THR A 291 10.08 -2.11 0.32
CA THR A 291 9.22 -0.91 0.36
C THR A 291 9.99 0.35 0.72
N LEU A 292 11.33 0.28 0.75
CA LEU A 292 12.18 1.39 1.18
C LEU A 292 13.05 1.95 0.05
N LEU A 293 13.33 1.15 -0.98
CA LEU A 293 14.20 1.54 -2.09
C LEU A 293 13.43 1.60 -3.41
N HIS A 294 13.87 2.56 -4.23
CA HIS A 294 13.46 2.74 -5.62
C HIS A 294 14.71 2.88 -6.49
N PHE A 295 14.65 2.36 -7.73
CA PHE A 295 15.79 2.34 -8.65
C PHE A 295 15.42 2.95 -9.99
N ASN A 296 16.40 3.52 -10.70
CA ASN A 296 16.18 4.21 -11.97
C ASN A 296 16.18 3.29 -13.22
N GLY A 297 16.04 1.98 -13.04
CA GLY A 297 16.08 0.96 -14.10
C GLY A 297 14.88 0.01 -14.06
N ILE A 298 14.91 -1.01 -14.91
CA ILE A 298 13.96 -2.14 -14.86
C ILE A 298 14.44 -3.08 -13.76
N VAL A 299 13.58 -3.47 -12.83
CA VAL A 299 13.97 -4.29 -11.68
C VAL A 299 13.07 -5.51 -11.58
N ILE A 300 13.71 -6.66 -11.42
CA ILE A 300 13.08 -7.84 -10.83
C ILE A 300 13.75 -8.11 -9.49
N GLY A 301 12.99 -8.50 -8.47
CA GLY A 301 13.59 -8.76 -7.17
C GLY A 301 12.76 -9.67 -6.29
N ASN A 302 13.34 -10.22 -5.24
CA ASN A 302 12.63 -11.18 -4.42
C ASN A 302 12.99 -11.07 -2.93
N SER A 303 12.14 -11.67 -2.10
CA SER A 303 12.49 -12.01 -0.73
C SER A 303 11.79 -13.30 -0.31
N SER A 304 12.55 -14.37 -0.12
CA SER A 304 12.07 -15.65 0.41
C SER A 304 12.10 -15.73 1.94
N THR A 305 11.98 -14.59 2.61
CA THR A 305 11.86 -14.49 4.08
C THR A 305 10.40 -14.42 4.50
N ALA A 306 10.12 -14.61 5.79
CA ALA A 306 8.79 -14.42 6.37
C ALA A 306 8.88 -14.09 7.86
N ILE A 307 7.82 -13.52 8.41
CA ILE A 307 7.67 -13.37 9.87
C ILE A 307 7.05 -14.67 10.38
N VAL A 308 7.82 -15.46 11.14
CA VAL A 308 7.41 -16.83 11.54
C VAL A 308 7.07 -16.96 13.03
N SER A 309 7.59 -16.05 13.86
CA SER A 309 7.57 -16.14 15.32
C SER A 309 6.88 -14.93 15.95
N SER A 310 5.57 -14.85 15.83
CA SER A 310 4.72 -13.80 16.41
C SER A 310 3.25 -14.14 16.20
N PRO A 311 2.30 -13.60 17.01
CA PRO A 311 0.89 -13.54 16.62
C PRO A 311 0.66 -12.88 15.25
N PHE A 312 1.60 -12.03 14.83
CA PHE A 312 1.62 -11.34 13.54
C PHE A 312 2.43 -12.09 12.47
N TRP A 313 2.57 -13.42 12.55
CA TRP A 313 3.19 -14.21 11.49
C TRP A 313 2.55 -13.92 10.12
N ARG A 314 3.35 -13.93 9.05
CA ARG A 314 2.95 -13.64 7.66
C ARG A 314 4.13 -13.77 6.67
N SER A 315 3.83 -14.03 5.40
CA SER A 315 4.79 -13.76 4.31
C SER A 315 5.04 -12.27 4.10
N GLN A 316 6.06 -11.97 3.29
CA GLN A 316 6.30 -10.60 2.83
C GLN A 316 5.15 -10.06 1.97
N ALA A 317 4.48 -10.91 1.17
CA ALA A 317 3.33 -10.49 0.37
C ALA A 317 2.17 -10.03 1.27
N ARG A 318 1.78 -10.85 2.27
CA ARG A 318 0.71 -10.47 3.20
C ARG A 318 1.10 -9.30 4.09
N LEU A 319 2.37 -9.16 4.48
CA LEU A 319 2.86 -7.96 5.14
C LEU A 319 2.61 -6.71 4.28
N ALA A 320 2.94 -6.77 2.99
CA ALA A 320 2.79 -5.66 2.06
C ALA A 320 1.32 -5.22 1.85
N TYR A 321 0.36 -6.10 2.12
CA TYR A 321 -1.07 -5.81 1.96
C TYR A 321 -1.73 -5.27 3.24
N THR A 322 -1.06 -5.34 4.40
CA THR A 322 -1.71 -5.15 5.71
C THR A 322 -1.29 -3.90 6.48
N ASP A 323 -0.29 -3.15 6.01
CA ASP A 323 0.22 -1.96 6.71
C ASP A 323 -0.36 -0.62 6.20
N GLY A 324 -1.26 -0.67 5.21
CA GLY A 324 -1.94 0.48 4.58
C GLY A 324 -1.07 1.39 3.69
N ARG A 325 0.26 1.35 3.84
CA ARG A 325 1.20 2.20 3.08
C ARG A 325 1.83 1.46 1.91
N SER A 326 2.30 0.24 2.16
CA SER A 326 3.00 -0.60 1.20
C SER A 326 2.23 -0.81 -0.10
N PRO A 327 0.90 -0.97 -0.14
CA PRO A 327 0.17 -1.13 -1.41
C PRO A 327 0.38 0.05 -2.38
N THR A 328 0.50 1.28 -1.87
CA THR A 328 0.80 2.45 -2.72
C THR A 328 2.23 2.41 -3.26
N ILE A 329 3.18 1.89 -2.48
CA ILE A 329 4.57 1.70 -2.91
C ILE A 329 4.67 0.59 -3.95
N LEU A 330 3.97 -0.53 -3.75
CA LEU A 330 3.89 -1.62 -4.73
C LEU A 330 3.29 -1.12 -6.05
N ALA A 331 2.24 -0.30 -5.99
CA ALA A 331 1.66 0.33 -7.18
C ALA A 331 2.68 1.23 -7.90
N ALA A 332 3.40 2.07 -7.15
CA ALA A 332 4.45 2.91 -7.72
C ALA A 332 5.53 2.06 -8.39
N GLN A 333 6.06 1.06 -7.68
CA GLN A 333 7.02 0.08 -8.20
C GLN A 333 6.54 -0.55 -9.52
N TYR A 334 5.33 -1.08 -9.53
CA TYR A 334 4.71 -1.71 -10.70
C TYR A 334 4.68 -0.78 -11.92
N PHE A 335 4.20 0.45 -11.76
CA PHE A 335 4.16 1.44 -12.85
C PHE A 335 5.53 2.07 -13.17
N THR A 336 6.56 1.85 -12.34
CA THR A 336 7.92 2.34 -12.58
C THR A 336 8.93 1.24 -12.94
N ASN A 337 8.45 0.10 -13.41
CA ASN A 337 9.25 -1.02 -13.93
C ASN A 337 9.91 -1.91 -12.87
N HIS A 338 9.29 -2.06 -11.70
CA HIS A 338 9.71 -3.00 -10.65
C HIS A 338 8.67 -4.10 -10.49
N LEU A 339 9.12 -5.35 -10.43
CA LEU A 339 8.27 -6.50 -10.11
C LEU A 339 8.96 -7.38 -9.08
N TYR A 340 8.28 -7.65 -7.96
CA TYR A 340 8.81 -8.45 -6.88
C TYR A 340 8.11 -9.81 -6.71
N PHE A 341 8.87 -10.80 -6.23
CA PHE A 341 8.43 -12.17 -5.98
C PHE A 341 8.52 -12.49 -4.49
N TYR A 342 7.44 -13.04 -3.94
CA TYR A 342 7.36 -13.42 -2.52
C TYR A 342 6.65 -14.77 -2.38
N PRO A 343 7.26 -15.78 -1.74
CA PRO A 343 6.53 -17.00 -1.38
C PRO A 343 5.40 -16.72 -0.39
N GLU A 344 4.29 -17.48 -0.48
CA GLU A 344 3.13 -17.34 0.40
C GLU A 344 3.41 -17.74 1.86
N HIS A 345 4.35 -18.66 2.10
CA HIS A 345 4.77 -19.11 3.42
C HIS A 345 3.62 -19.33 4.45
N ARG A 346 2.75 -20.32 4.18
CA ARG A 346 1.57 -20.73 4.97
C ARG A 346 0.37 -19.77 4.98
N ASP A 347 0.43 -18.69 4.20
CA ASP A 347 -0.69 -17.77 4.02
C ASP A 347 -1.79 -18.36 3.10
N TYR A 348 -1.48 -19.41 2.34
CA TYR A 348 -2.37 -20.05 1.37
C TYR A 348 -2.15 -21.57 1.33
N ASP A 349 -2.44 -22.24 2.44
CA ASP A 349 -2.36 -23.70 2.57
C ASP A 349 -3.71 -24.31 3.02
N PRO A 350 -4.21 -25.40 2.42
CA PRO A 350 -5.47 -26.03 2.80
C PRO A 350 -5.57 -26.35 4.30
N GLY A 351 -6.74 -26.19 4.90
CA GLY A 351 -6.97 -26.48 6.32
C GLY A 351 -7.31 -25.24 7.13
N THR A 352 -7.38 -25.38 8.46
CA THR A 352 -7.83 -24.30 9.36
C THR A 352 -6.99 -24.28 10.63
N ASN A 353 -6.79 -23.09 11.20
CA ASN A 353 -6.20 -22.93 12.53
C ASN A 353 -4.83 -23.62 12.72
N GLY A 354 -4.05 -23.74 11.64
CA GLY A 354 -2.75 -24.41 11.65
C GLY A 354 -2.81 -25.94 11.62
N LYS A 355 -4.01 -26.54 11.58
CA LYS A 355 -4.20 -27.98 11.35
C LYS A 355 -4.28 -28.24 9.85
N GLY A 356 -3.16 -28.67 9.26
CA GLY A 356 -3.02 -28.86 7.82
C GLY A 356 -2.73 -27.56 7.05
N GLY A 357 -3.07 -26.39 7.62
CA GLY A 357 -2.88 -25.07 7.04
C GLY A 357 -3.81 -24.05 7.69
N TYR A 358 -3.96 -22.88 7.10
CA TYR A 358 -4.87 -21.82 7.56
C TYR A 358 -6.00 -21.50 6.57
N GLY A 359 -5.95 -22.09 5.37
CA GLY A 359 -6.74 -21.68 4.21
C GLY A 359 -6.09 -20.47 3.54
N ASP A 360 -6.92 -19.70 2.86
CA ASP A 360 -6.54 -18.40 2.31
C ASP A 360 -6.65 -17.31 3.38
N VAL A 361 -5.52 -16.83 3.90
CA VAL A 361 -5.49 -15.70 4.85
C VAL A 361 -5.03 -14.39 4.22
N PHE A 362 -4.97 -14.32 2.89
CA PHE A 362 -4.69 -13.06 2.20
C PHE A 362 -5.93 -12.14 2.23
N PRO A 363 -5.81 -10.89 2.70
CA PRO A 363 -6.92 -9.96 2.71
C PRO A 363 -7.23 -9.39 1.31
N ALA A 364 -6.30 -9.54 0.36
CA ALA A 364 -6.41 -8.99 -0.98
C ALA A 364 -5.58 -9.79 -1.99
N ASN A 365 -5.98 -9.72 -3.26
CA ASN A 365 -5.21 -10.14 -4.42
C ASN A 365 -4.78 -8.89 -5.20
N THR A 366 -3.54 -8.84 -5.70
CA THR A 366 -3.01 -7.67 -6.41
C THR A 366 -2.17 -8.07 -7.62
N PRO A 367 -2.10 -7.22 -8.66
CA PRO A 367 -1.20 -7.44 -9.79
C PRO A 367 0.24 -6.93 -9.53
N TYR A 368 0.53 -6.36 -8.36
CA TYR A 368 1.79 -5.64 -8.14
C TYR A 368 2.99 -6.54 -7.85
N VAL A 369 2.74 -7.76 -7.36
CA VAL A 369 3.76 -8.76 -7.06
C VAL A 369 3.32 -10.12 -7.59
N ILE A 370 4.25 -11.06 -7.68
CA ILE A 370 3.94 -12.47 -7.94
C ILE A 370 4.14 -13.24 -6.65
N VAL A 371 3.07 -13.87 -6.16
CA VAL A 371 3.11 -14.72 -4.97
C VAL A 371 3.23 -16.18 -5.40
N SER A 372 4.32 -16.84 -5.02
CA SER A 372 4.55 -18.25 -5.34
C SER A 372 4.01 -19.17 -4.24
N GLN A 373 3.37 -20.28 -4.62
CA GLN A 373 2.98 -21.31 -3.66
C GLN A 373 4.22 -21.91 -3.00
N GLY A 374 4.19 -22.04 -1.67
CA GLY A 374 5.25 -22.65 -0.88
C GLY A 374 6.11 -21.64 -0.12
N SER A 375 7.32 -22.06 0.23
CA SER A 375 8.27 -21.31 1.08
C SER A 375 9.54 -20.99 0.30
N SER A 376 10.67 -20.83 0.99
CA SER A 376 11.95 -20.48 0.36
C SER A 376 12.24 -21.32 -0.89
N TYR A 377 12.78 -20.66 -1.91
CA TYR A 377 13.11 -21.22 -3.23
C TYR A 377 11.95 -21.40 -4.20
N SER A 378 10.67 -21.32 -3.76
CA SER A 378 9.53 -21.49 -4.67
C SER A 378 9.37 -20.34 -5.67
N ASP A 379 9.99 -19.20 -5.40
CA ASP A 379 10.01 -17.99 -6.24
C ASP A 379 10.97 -18.11 -7.45
N ARG A 380 11.91 -19.06 -7.44
CA ARG A 380 12.97 -19.15 -8.46
C ARG A 380 12.47 -19.41 -9.88
N GLU A 381 11.48 -20.28 -10.05
CA GLU A 381 10.91 -20.57 -11.37
C GLU A 381 10.19 -19.36 -11.97
N PHE A 382 9.53 -18.57 -11.11
CA PHE A 382 8.88 -17.32 -11.51
C PHE A 382 9.91 -16.26 -11.91
N MET A 383 10.97 -16.10 -11.10
CA MET A 383 12.07 -15.19 -11.46
C MET A 383 12.73 -15.57 -12.78
N ASP A 384 12.97 -16.87 -13.01
CA ASP A 384 13.54 -17.39 -14.26
C ASP A 384 12.65 -17.04 -15.47
N ALA A 385 11.35 -17.31 -15.38
CA ALA A 385 10.42 -17.05 -16.47
C ALA A 385 10.26 -15.57 -16.79
N ILE A 386 10.21 -14.71 -15.77
CA ILE A 386 10.09 -13.26 -15.96
C ILE A 386 11.40 -12.67 -16.48
N ALA A 387 12.57 -13.14 -15.99
CA ALA A 387 13.85 -12.74 -16.55
C ALA A 387 13.93 -13.08 -18.05
N ALA A 388 13.56 -14.30 -18.44
CA ALA A 388 13.50 -14.70 -19.85
C ALA A 388 12.55 -13.81 -20.68
N THR A 389 11.36 -13.53 -20.15
CA THR A 389 10.34 -12.69 -20.81
C THR A 389 10.85 -11.27 -21.05
N LEU A 390 11.50 -10.66 -20.06
CA LEU A 390 12.06 -9.31 -20.18
C LEU A 390 13.17 -9.21 -21.23
N ALA A 391 13.91 -10.29 -21.48
CA ALA A 391 14.90 -10.37 -22.55
C ALA A 391 14.29 -10.61 -23.93
N ALA A 392 13.16 -11.30 -24.00
CA ALA A 392 12.53 -11.72 -25.24
C ALA A 392 11.87 -10.57 -26.01
N PHE A 393 11.36 -9.54 -25.32
CA PHE A 393 10.79 -8.38 -25.99
C PHE A 393 11.73 -7.81 -27.06
N ARG A 394 11.14 -7.27 -28.13
CA ARG A 394 11.90 -6.43 -29.07
C ARG A 394 12.44 -5.18 -28.36
N PRO A 395 13.64 -4.70 -28.68
CA PRO A 395 14.24 -3.53 -28.02
C PRO A 395 13.32 -2.30 -27.99
N GLU A 396 12.69 -1.99 -29.12
CA GLU A 396 11.78 -0.87 -29.30
C GLU A 396 10.48 -1.05 -28.50
N THR A 397 9.89 -2.25 -28.48
CA THR A 397 8.68 -2.56 -27.72
C THR A 397 8.95 -2.42 -26.23
N ARG A 398 10.04 -3.03 -25.72
CA ARG A 398 10.38 -2.94 -24.30
C ARG A 398 10.63 -1.50 -23.86
N LYS A 399 11.33 -0.72 -24.68
CA LYS A 399 11.62 0.69 -24.40
C LYS A 399 10.33 1.50 -24.33
N LEU A 400 9.42 1.35 -25.30
CA LEU A 400 8.11 2.01 -25.30
C LEU A 400 7.33 1.65 -24.02
N LEU A 401 7.22 0.37 -23.71
CA LEU A 401 6.50 -0.09 -22.52
C LEU A 401 7.10 0.48 -21.22
N ALA A 402 8.42 0.50 -21.09
CA ALA A 402 9.10 1.05 -19.92
C ALA A 402 8.92 2.57 -19.78
N GLU A 403 8.85 3.30 -20.89
CA GLU A 403 8.61 4.74 -20.94
C GLU A 403 7.15 5.13 -20.63
N LYS A 404 6.21 4.22 -20.92
CA LYS A 404 4.77 4.43 -20.78
C LYS A 404 4.18 3.84 -19.50
N ALA A 405 5.02 3.45 -18.53
CA ALA A 405 4.57 2.78 -17.31
C ALA A 405 3.80 1.47 -17.57
N ALA A 406 4.09 0.79 -18.68
CA ALA A 406 3.31 -0.34 -19.20
C ALA A 406 4.07 -1.67 -19.14
N LEU A 407 5.38 -1.67 -18.82
CA LEU A 407 6.20 -2.88 -18.90
C LEU A 407 5.76 -3.95 -17.92
N MET A 408 5.68 -3.66 -16.62
CA MET A 408 5.24 -4.66 -15.64
C MET A 408 3.76 -5.02 -15.76
N PRO A 409 2.86 -4.08 -16.12
CA PRO A 409 1.52 -4.44 -16.59
C PRO A 409 1.51 -5.47 -17.72
N THR A 410 2.31 -5.25 -18.76
CA THR A 410 2.40 -6.16 -19.89
C THR A 410 2.99 -7.51 -19.48
N VAL A 411 4.04 -7.51 -18.65
CA VAL A 411 4.65 -8.74 -18.12
C VAL A 411 3.67 -9.54 -17.27
N GLN A 412 2.87 -8.90 -16.41
CA GLN A 412 1.80 -9.58 -15.65
C GLN A 412 0.74 -10.17 -16.57
N MET A 413 0.34 -9.44 -17.63
CA MET A 413 -0.60 -9.97 -18.62
C MET A 413 -0.04 -11.21 -19.32
N ILE A 414 1.20 -11.15 -19.80
CA ILE A 414 1.88 -12.28 -20.44
C ILE A 414 1.98 -13.47 -19.48
N PHE A 415 2.44 -13.26 -18.25
CA PHE A 415 2.54 -14.31 -17.24
C PHE A 415 1.20 -15.01 -16.99
N ARG A 416 0.12 -14.24 -16.82
CA ARG A 416 -1.22 -14.79 -16.52
C ARG A 416 -1.84 -15.47 -17.74
N SER A 417 -1.72 -14.89 -18.93
CA SER A 417 -2.26 -15.44 -20.18
C SER A 417 -1.50 -16.67 -20.69
N SER A 418 -0.23 -16.79 -20.33
CA SER A 418 0.61 -17.94 -20.68
C SER A 418 0.54 -19.08 -19.69
N ASN A 419 -0.05 -18.89 -18.50
CA ASN A 419 -0.23 -19.98 -17.53
C ASN A 419 -0.93 -21.18 -18.19
N SER A 420 -0.45 -22.40 -17.92
CA SER A 420 -0.92 -23.62 -18.59
C SER A 420 -2.38 -23.98 -18.33
N GLN A 421 -3.00 -23.38 -17.31
CA GLN A 421 -4.44 -23.49 -17.06
C GLN A 421 -5.29 -22.61 -17.99
N VAL A 422 -4.70 -21.57 -18.60
CA VAL A 422 -5.36 -20.65 -19.52
C VAL A 422 -5.22 -21.18 -20.94
N ARG A 423 -6.28 -21.80 -21.45
CA ARG A 423 -6.29 -22.48 -22.75
C ARG A 423 -6.76 -21.57 -23.87
N ASP A 424 -7.68 -20.67 -23.58
CA ASP A 424 -8.18 -19.69 -24.54
C ASP A 424 -8.29 -18.27 -23.95
N LYS A 425 -8.73 -17.31 -24.78
CA LYS A 425 -8.85 -15.89 -24.37
C LYS A 425 -9.91 -15.70 -23.28
N GLN A 426 -10.94 -16.53 -23.20
CA GLN A 426 -12.01 -16.35 -22.22
C GLN A 426 -11.59 -16.81 -20.83
N ASP A 427 -10.75 -17.85 -20.75
CA ASP A 427 -10.14 -18.28 -19.48
C ASP A 427 -9.40 -17.13 -18.77
N TYR A 428 -8.79 -16.22 -19.55
CA TYR A 428 -8.13 -15.03 -19.02
C TYR A 428 -9.07 -14.10 -18.24
N LEU A 429 -10.37 -14.11 -18.52
CA LEU A 429 -11.35 -13.26 -17.83
C LEU A 429 -11.94 -13.94 -16.58
N THR A 430 -11.37 -15.06 -16.14
CA THR A 430 -11.86 -15.86 -15.00
C THR A 430 -10.82 -15.98 -13.89
N GLY A 431 -11.25 -16.50 -12.73
CA GLY A 431 -10.34 -16.80 -11.61
C GLY A 431 -9.18 -17.74 -11.93
N LEU A 432 -9.28 -18.54 -13.00
CA LEU A 432 -8.21 -19.47 -13.41
C LEU A 432 -6.90 -18.75 -13.73
N ALA A 433 -6.98 -17.60 -14.41
CA ALA A 433 -5.80 -16.80 -14.77
C ALA A 433 -5.33 -15.88 -13.62
N HIS A 434 -6.15 -15.72 -12.58
CA HIS A 434 -5.96 -14.71 -11.54
C HIS A 434 -6.02 -15.22 -10.10
N PRO A 435 -5.37 -16.35 -9.76
CA PRO A 435 -5.28 -16.77 -8.37
C PRO A 435 -4.46 -15.76 -7.56
N ALA A 436 -4.68 -15.71 -6.24
CA ALA A 436 -3.85 -14.91 -5.34
C ALA A 436 -2.44 -15.49 -5.17
N VAL A 437 -2.29 -16.80 -5.39
CA VAL A 437 -1.02 -17.53 -5.28
C VAL A 437 -0.86 -18.45 -6.49
N PHE A 438 0.29 -18.37 -7.15
CA PHE A 438 0.58 -19.09 -8.38
C PHE A 438 1.39 -20.36 -8.13
N GLN A 439 1.15 -21.38 -8.95
CA GLN A 439 1.86 -22.65 -8.90
C GLN A 439 2.99 -22.69 -9.93
N GLY A 440 4.22 -23.02 -9.50
CA GLY A 440 5.40 -23.01 -10.37
C GLY A 440 5.27 -23.96 -11.57
N TYR A 441 4.67 -25.14 -11.35
CA TYR A 441 4.45 -26.15 -12.40
C TYR A 441 3.47 -25.70 -13.51
N GLN A 442 2.78 -24.57 -13.35
CA GLN A 442 1.87 -24.03 -14.36
C GLN A 442 2.54 -23.01 -15.29
N ILE A 443 3.81 -22.67 -15.03
CA ILE A 443 4.56 -21.71 -15.83
C ILE A 443 4.89 -22.33 -17.20
N ASP A 444 4.37 -21.73 -18.26
CA ASP A 444 4.80 -22.01 -19.63
C ASP A 444 5.77 -20.93 -20.09
N LYS A 445 7.05 -21.13 -19.75
CA LYS A 445 8.10 -20.14 -20.04
C LYS A 445 8.30 -19.91 -21.54
N LEU A 446 8.12 -20.94 -22.37
CA LEU A 446 8.27 -20.81 -23.83
C LEU A 446 7.17 -19.90 -24.40
N LYS A 447 5.91 -20.16 -24.03
CA LYS A 447 4.77 -19.32 -24.44
C LYS A 447 4.93 -17.86 -23.98
N MET A 448 5.50 -17.64 -22.79
CA MET A 448 5.79 -16.29 -22.30
C MET A 448 6.81 -15.54 -23.17
N VAL A 449 7.95 -16.17 -23.53
CA VAL A 449 8.97 -15.51 -24.34
C VAL A 449 8.52 -15.29 -25.78
N GLU A 450 7.77 -16.24 -26.37
CA GLU A 450 7.22 -16.09 -27.71
C GLU A 450 6.21 -14.94 -27.77
N LEU A 451 5.27 -14.86 -26.82
CA LEU A 451 4.29 -13.76 -26.76
C LEU A 451 4.95 -12.38 -26.57
N ALA A 452 6.00 -12.29 -25.74
CA ALA A 452 6.75 -11.05 -25.56
C ALA A 452 7.48 -10.62 -26.83
N HIS A 453 8.07 -11.58 -27.57
CA HIS A 453 8.85 -11.30 -28.77
C HIS A 453 7.98 -10.92 -29.98
N GLU A 454 6.78 -11.49 -30.09
CA GLU A 454 5.82 -11.19 -31.15
C GLU A 454 5.23 -9.77 -31.03
N MET A 455 5.22 -9.20 -29.82
CA MET A 455 4.60 -7.92 -29.53
C MET A 455 5.30 -6.74 -30.22
N GLN A 456 4.55 -5.98 -31.01
CA GLN A 456 5.03 -4.82 -31.76
C GLN A 456 4.76 -3.51 -31.01
N PRO A 457 5.55 -2.43 -31.23
CA PRO A 457 5.34 -1.15 -30.55
C PRO A 457 3.98 -0.49 -30.81
N ASP A 458 3.40 -0.72 -31.98
CA ASP A 458 2.09 -0.22 -32.37
C ASP A 458 0.94 -1.16 -31.95
N SER A 459 1.24 -2.29 -31.32
CA SER A 459 0.27 -3.25 -30.82
C SER A 459 0.74 -3.80 -29.47
N VAL A 460 0.46 -3.03 -28.42
CA VAL A 460 0.76 -3.38 -27.03
C VAL A 460 -0.53 -3.41 -26.19
N PRO A 461 -0.51 -4.05 -24.99
CA PRO A 461 -1.68 -4.08 -24.12
C PRO A 461 -2.05 -2.70 -23.56
N PRO A 462 -3.34 -2.45 -23.31
CA PRO A 462 -3.77 -1.26 -22.59
C PRO A 462 -3.39 -1.36 -21.10
N ILE A 463 -3.39 -0.23 -20.41
CA ILE A 463 -3.22 -0.15 -18.96
C ILE A 463 -4.58 0.12 -18.32
N ALA A 464 -5.15 -0.87 -17.64
CA ALA A 464 -6.31 -0.64 -16.80
C ALA A 464 -5.89 0.08 -15.51
N VAL A 465 -6.64 1.11 -15.13
CA VAL A 465 -6.59 1.71 -13.80
C VAL A 465 -8.01 2.02 -13.32
N MET A 466 -8.21 2.03 -12.01
CA MET A 466 -9.50 2.23 -11.38
C MET A 466 -9.48 3.24 -10.24
N GLU A 467 -10.65 3.81 -9.95
CA GLU A 467 -10.90 4.70 -8.81
C GLU A 467 -12.27 4.38 -8.20
N VAL A 468 -12.37 4.49 -6.87
CA VAL A 468 -13.66 4.43 -6.17
C VAL A 468 -14.38 5.75 -6.40
N VAL A 469 -15.60 5.69 -6.94
CA VAL A 469 -16.47 6.85 -7.14
C VAL A 469 -17.33 7.09 -5.92
N ASP A 470 -17.91 6.01 -5.39
CA ASP A 470 -18.77 6.02 -4.20
C ASP A 470 -18.78 4.64 -3.56
N GLU A 471 -18.99 4.59 -2.25
CA GLU A 471 -19.14 3.32 -1.51
C GLU A 471 -19.90 3.53 -0.20
N ASP A 472 -20.53 2.45 0.27
CA ASP A 472 -21.16 2.45 1.59
C ASP A 472 -20.13 2.79 2.68
N LYS A 473 -20.57 3.63 3.63
CA LYS A 473 -19.78 4.01 4.79
C LYS A 473 -20.45 3.50 6.06
N PHE A 474 -19.63 2.99 6.97
CA PHE A 474 -20.09 2.33 8.18
C PHE A 474 -19.51 2.98 9.43
N GLU A 475 -20.32 3.06 10.47
CA GLU A 475 -19.93 3.69 11.73
C GLU A 475 -19.32 2.68 12.70
N VAL A 476 -18.11 2.98 13.19
CA VAL A 476 -17.45 2.21 14.24
C VAL A 476 -18.24 2.36 15.54
N ASN A 477 -18.40 1.27 16.28
CA ASN A 477 -19.19 1.11 17.50
C ASN A 477 -20.71 1.01 17.28
N GLN A 478 -21.18 1.10 16.04
CA GLN A 478 -22.58 0.88 15.68
C GLN A 478 -22.72 -0.25 14.66
N ASP A 479 -22.15 -0.07 13.46
CA ASP A 479 -22.23 -1.05 12.39
C ASP A 479 -21.20 -2.18 12.57
N TYR A 480 -20.09 -1.91 13.25
CA TYR A 480 -19.08 -2.90 13.65
C TYR A 480 -18.23 -2.39 14.80
N PHE A 481 -17.46 -3.27 15.44
CA PHE A 481 -16.67 -2.92 16.63
C PHE A 481 -15.19 -3.10 16.35
N ASP A 482 -14.35 -2.08 16.54
CA ASP A 482 -12.89 -2.18 16.44
C ASP A 482 -12.24 -0.96 17.14
N ILE A 483 -10.91 -0.89 17.17
CA ILE A 483 -10.16 0.22 17.79
C ILE A 483 -10.14 1.51 16.95
N GLY A 484 -10.93 1.55 15.88
CA GLY A 484 -11.09 2.66 14.96
C GLY A 484 -11.65 2.18 13.62
N PRO A 485 -11.83 3.10 12.65
CA PRO A 485 -12.25 2.68 11.33
C PRO A 485 -11.15 1.77 10.76
N ARG A 486 -11.49 0.59 10.24
CA ARG A 486 -10.51 -0.40 9.74
C ARG A 486 -10.94 -1.15 8.48
N GLU A 487 -12.08 -0.81 7.91
CA GLU A 487 -12.61 -1.53 6.75
C GLU A 487 -11.90 -1.18 5.45
N GLU A 488 -11.62 0.09 5.17
CA GLU A 488 -10.70 0.43 4.07
C GLU A 488 -9.27 -0.02 4.39
N LEU A 489 -8.75 -1.01 3.65
CA LEU A 489 -7.37 -1.47 3.79
C LEU A 489 -6.45 -0.66 2.87
N PHE A 490 -6.82 -0.54 1.59
CA PHE A 490 -6.19 0.38 0.64
C PHE A 490 -7.05 0.60 -0.61
N THR A 491 -6.77 1.71 -1.29
CA THR A 491 -7.30 2.07 -2.61
C THR A 491 -6.12 2.52 -3.47
N THR A 492 -5.83 1.81 -4.55
CA THR A 492 -4.68 2.06 -5.45
C THR A 492 -5.10 1.92 -6.91
N PRO A 493 -4.32 2.40 -7.90
CA PRO A 493 -4.76 2.43 -9.29
C PRO A 493 -5.11 1.06 -9.91
N ALA A 494 -4.52 -0.05 -9.46
CA ALA A 494 -4.84 -1.40 -9.97
C ALA A 494 -5.27 -2.40 -8.89
N ALA A 495 -5.45 -1.96 -7.63
CA ALA A 495 -6.00 -2.81 -6.56
C ALA A 495 -6.79 -2.02 -5.51
N ILE A 496 -7.96 -2.54 -5.12
CA ILE A 496 -8.82 -2.01 -4.06
C ILE A 496 -9.06 -3.13 -3.06
N ALA A 497 -8.94 -2.87 -1.77
CA ALA A 497 -9.18 -3.87 -0.73
C ALA A 497 -10.03 -3.34 0.42
N ARG A 498 -11.02 -4.14 0.84
CA ARG A 498 -11.90 -3.88 1.98
C ARG A 498 -11.96 -5.06 2.94
N VAL A 499 -11.78 -4.80 4.24
CA VAL A 499 -12.05 -5.73 5.34
C VAL A 499 -13.49 -5.53 5.80
N CYS A 500 -14.27 -6.60 5.79
CA CYS A 500 -15.73 -6.56 5.77
C CYS A 500 -16.36 -6.79 7.15
N GLN A 501 -16.10 -5.89 8.11
CA GLN A 501 -16.53 -6.01 9.51
C GLN A 501 -17.97 -5.55 9.76
N SER A 502 -18.51 -4.64 8.94
CA SER A 502 -19.86 -4.09 9.04
C SER A 502 -20.90 -5.20 9.06
N LEU A 503 -21.82 -5.12 10.01
CA LEU A 503 -22.92 -6.06 10.23
C LEU A 503 -24.06 -5.91 9.21
N LYS A 504 -23.97 -4.97 8.27
CA LYS A 504 -24.89 -4.98 7.11
C LYS A 504 -24.67 -6.24 6.28
N GLN A 505 -25.76 -6.82 5.80
CA GLN A 505 -25.69 -8.04 4.99
C GLN A 505 -25.08 -7.80 3.62
N THR A 506 -25.24 -6.60 3.06
CA THR A 506 -24.77 -6.22 1.73
C THR A 506 -23.90 -4.97 1.82
N ARG A 507 -22.96 -4.85 0.87
CA ARG A 507 -22.20 -3.63 0.66
C ARG A 507 -22.19 -3.28 -0.82
N GLN A 508 -22.19 -1.99 -1.11
CA GLN A 508 -22.16 -1.43 -2.43
C GLN A 508 -20.92 -0.55 -2.64
N MET A 509 -20.34 -0.64 -3.83
CA MET A 509 -19.22 0.18 -4.28
C MET A 509 -19.40 0.48 -5.76
N THR A 510 -19.25 1.74 -6.16
CA THR A 510 -19.17 2.15 -7.56
C THR A 510 -17.73 2.47 -7.91
N VAL A 511 -17.21 1.81 -8.95
CA VAL A 511 -15.82 1.93 -9.40
C VAL A 511 -15.79 2.43 -10.83
N SER A 512 -14.87 3.34 -11.14
CA SER A 512 -14.62 3.89 -12.47
C SER A 512 -13.27 3.44 -13.00
N VAL A 513 -13.24 3.03 -14.28
CA VAL A 513 -12.01 2.70 -15.04
C VAL A 513 -11.73 3.70 -16.17
N LYS A 514 -12.40 4.86 -16.16
CA LYS A 514 -12.27 5.91 -17.18
C LYS A 514 -10.84 6.43 -17.39
N LYS A 515 -9.98 6.30 -16.38
CA LYS A 515 -8.57 6.72 -16.43
C LYS A 515 -7.63 5.69 -17.07
N SER A 516 -8.17 4.54 -17.50
CA SER A 516 -7.41 3.52 -18.24
C SER A 516 -6.82 4.09 -19.51
N GLN A 517 -5.63 3.62 -19.88
CA GLN A 517 -4.83 4.18 -20.96
C GLN A 517 -4.74 3.19 -22.11
N GLU A 518 -5.09 3.66 -23.30
CA GLU A 518 -4.75 2.99 -24.54
C GLU A 518 -3.40 3.47 -25.06
N LEU A 519 -2.58 2.54 -25.54
CA LEU A 519 -1.21 2.82 -26.00
C LEU A 519 -1.01 2.63 -27.52
N SER A 520 -1.96 1.98 -28.20
CA SER A 520 -1.91 1.65 -29.63
C SER A 520 -2.98 2.39 -30.46
N GLY A 521 -3.72 3.33 -29.86
CA GLY A 521 -4.71 4.16 -30.56
C GLY A 521 -6.04 3.46 -30.89
N LYS A 522 -6.34 2.32 -30.25
CA LYS A 522 -7.58 1.56 -30.42
C LYS A 522 -8.67 1.99 -29.43
N GLU A 523 -9.92 1.68 -29.71
CA GLU A 523 -11.02 1.89 -28.75
C GLU A 523 -10.94 0.83 -27.63
N LEU A 524 -11.24 1.24 -26.39
CA LEU A 524 -11.25 0.35 -25.24
C LEU A 524 -12.67 -0.13 -24.92
N THR A 525 -12.81 -1.44 -24.75
CA THR A 525 -13.94 -2.04 -24.04
C THR A 525 -13.49 -2.56 -22.68
N PHE A 526 -14.45 -2.83 -21.80
CA PHE A 526 -14.16 -3.25 -20.42
C PHE A 526 -14.94 -4.50 -20.05
N HIS A 527 -14.23 -5.44 -19.42
CA HIS A 527 -14.80 -6.69 -18.92
C HIS A 527 -14.74 -6.68 -17.40
N TRP A 528 -15.88 -6.95 -16.76
CA TRP A 528 -16.01 -7.04 -15.30
C TRP A 528 -16.37 -8.48 -14.93
N SER A 529 -15.54 -9.13 -14.12
CA SER A 529 -15.68 -10.57 -13.83
C SER A 529 -15.54 -10.86 -12.34
N VAL A 530 -16.34 -11.80 -11.84
CA VAL A 530 -16.08 -12.44 -10.55
C VAL A 530 -14.94 -13.44 -10.73
N LEU A 531 -13.84 -13.23 -10.00
CA LEU A 531 -12.66 -14.10 -10.04
C LEU A 531 -12.67 -15.13 -8.91
N GLN A 532 -13.18 -14.74 -7.73
CA GLN A 532 -13.32 -15.61 -6.56
C GLN A 532 -14.52 -15.17 -5.73
N GLY A 533 -15.21 -16.13 -5.09
CA GLY A 533 -16.33 -15.87 -4.18
C GLY A 533 -17.62 -16.57 -4.60
N ASP A 534 -18.73 -16.28 -3.90
CA ASP A 534 -20.05 -16.77 -4.28
C ASP A 534 -20.70 -15.90 -5.36
N PRO A 535 -20.80 -16.36 -6.62
CA PRO A 535 -21.42 -15.57 -7.67
C PRO A 535 -22.90 -15.26 -7.38
N GLU A 536 -23.63 -16.10 -6.63
CA GLU A 536 -25.03 -15.84 -6.28
C GLU A 536 -25.18 -14.64 -5.33
N GLY A 537 -24.13 -14.32 -4.57
CA GLY A 537 -24.09 -13.18 -3.64
C GLY A 537 -23.47 -11.92 -4.22
N ILE A 538 -23.12 -11.91 -5.52
CA ILE A 538 -22.42 -10.80 -6.16
C ILE A 538 -23.23 -10.29 -7.34
N THR A 539 -23.42 -8.97 -7.42
CA THR A 539 -24.02 -8.31 -8.59
C THR A 539 -23.07 -7.24 -9.08
N ILE A 540 -22.80 -7.23 -10.39
CA ILE A 540 -22.00 -6.21 -11.06
C ILE A 540 -22.89 -5.59 -12.12
N THR A 541 -23.12 -4.28 -12.04
CA THR A 541 -23.93 -3.53 -13.00
C THR A 541 -23.08 -2.45 -13.67
N PRO A 542 -22.46 -2.73 -14.82
CA PRO A 542 -21.71 -1.75 -15.59
C PRO A 542 -22.61 -0.66 -16.18
N THR A 543 -22.05 0.52 -16.43
CA THR A 543 -22.63 1.54 -17.30
C THR A 543 -22.70 1.04 -18.75
N GLU A 544 -23.50 1.70 -19.59
CA GLU A 544 -23.63 1.33 -21.02
C GLU A 544 -22.29 1.32 -21.77
N ASP A 545 -21.39 2.25 -21.43
CA ASP A 545 -20.03 2.34 -21.97
C ASP A 545 -19.03 1.40 -21.26
N GLY A 546 -19.46 0.66 -20.23
CA GLY A 546 -18.63 -0.25 -19.43
C GLY A 546 -17.57 0.42 -18.55
N THR A 547 -17.44 1.75 -18.58
CA THR A 547 -16.34 2.49 -17.92
C THR A 547 -16.54 2.68 -16.42
N GLN A 548 -17.72 2.39 -15.90
CA GLN A 548 -17.99 2.31 -14.47
C GLN A 548 -18.86 1.08 -14.18
N ALA A 549 -18.78 0.56 -12.97
CA ALA A 549 -19.72 -0.45 -12.51
C ALA A 549 -20.09 -0.25 -11.04
N THR A 550 -21.36 -0.47 -10.74
CA THR A 550 -21.84 -0.61 -9.38
C THR A 550 -21.78 -2.09 -9.00
N ILE A 551 -21.01 -2.37 -7.96
CA ILE A 551 -20.76 -3.70 -7.41
C ILE A 551 -21.51 -3.81 -6.09
N THR A 552 -22.34 -4.83 -5.95
CA THR A 552 -22.98 -5.18 -4.68
C THR A 552 -22.52 -6.57 -4.26
N VAL A 553 -22.00 -6.68 -3.04
CA VAL A 553 -21.56 -7.97 -2.48
C VAL A 553 -22.29 -8.26 -1.19
N LYS A 554 -22.97 -9.40 -1.15
CA LYS A 554 -23.61 -9.97 0.03
C LYS A 554 -22.56 -10.67 0.91
N HIS A 555 -22.81 -10.69 2.21
CA HIS A 555 -22.01 -11.39 3.22
C HIS A 555 -21.65 -12.82 2.76
N GLN A 556 -20.35 -13.11 2.76
CA GLN A 556 -19.78 -14.37 2.30
C GLN A 556 -19.39 -15.23 3.49
N GLN A 557 -19.45 -16.55 3.30
CA GLN A 557 -18.87 -17.52 4.23
C GLN A 557 -17.67 -18.17 3.57
N ARG A 558 -16.76 -18.68 4.40
CA ARG A 558 -15.65 -19.51 3.94
C ARG A 558 -16.19 -20.68 3.11
N ARG A 559 -15.64 -20.88 1.93
CA ARG A 559 -16.03 -21.94 0.98
C ARG A 559 -14.85 -22.37 0.12
N PRO A 560 -14.91 -23.55 -0.52
CA PRO A 560 -13.94 -23.92 -1.55
C PRO A 560 -13.83 -22.84 -2.63
N ILE A 561 -12.60 -22.48 -3.01
CA ILE A 561 -12.34 -21.44 -4.04
C ILE A 561 -12.87 -21.81 -5.42
N GLN A 562 -13.03 -23.11 -5.68
CA GLN A 562 -13.70 -23.70 -6.83
C GLN A 562 -14.25 -25.07 -6.42
N GLU A 563 -15.18 -25.62 -7.20
CA GLU A 563 -15.73 -26.95 -6.95
C GLU A 563 -14.63 -28.00 -6.85
N GLY A 564 -14.66 -28.82 -5.80
CA GLY A 564 -13.68 -29.87 -5.53
C GLY A 564 -12.33 -29.40 -4.98
N SER A 565 -12.11 -28.09 -4.80
CA SER A 565 -10.86 -27.60 -4.20
C SER A 565 -10.79 -27.90 -2.70
N LEU A 566 -9.60 -28.30 -2.23
CA LEU A 566 -9.29 -28.36 -0.80
C LEU A 566 -8.95 -26.98 -0.22
N MET A 567 -8.63 -26.02 -1.09
CA MET A 567 -8.39 -24.64 -0.69
C MET A 567 -9.73 -23.93 -0.50
N GLU A 568 -9.83 -23.21 0.60
CA GLU A 568 -11.02 -22.46 0.97
C GLU A 568 -10.66 -21.00 1.25
N SER A 569 -11.60 -20.11 0.95
CA SER A 569 -11.47 -18.68 1.20
C SER A 569 -12.81 -18.07 1.56
N SER A 570 -12.75 -16.98 2.31
CA SER A 570 -13.83 -16.04 2.59
C SER A 570 -13.69 -14.74 1.78
N ARG A 571 -12.65 -14.62 0.94
CA ARG A 571 -12.40 -13.45 0.09
C ARG A 571 -13.17 -13.55 -1.22
N VAL A 572 -13.75 -12.42 -1.63
CA VAL A 572 -14.25 -12.16 -2.98
C VAL A 572 -13.23 -11.34 -3.74
N ASP A 573 -12.93 -11.74 -4.97
CA ASP A 573 -12.10 -10.97 -5.90
C ASP A 573 -12.91 -10.68 -7.17
N ILE A 574 -12.94 -9.43 -7.60
CA ILE A 574 -13.54 -8.96 -8.86
C ILE A 574 -12.44 -8.37 -9.74
N GLY A 575 -12.36 -8.86 -10.97
CA GLY A 575 -11.40 -8.42 -11.97
C GLY A 575 -12.03 -7.42 -12.94
N VAL A 576 -11.25 -6.41 -13.32
CA VAL A 576 -11.59 -5.47 -14.39
C VAL A 576 -10.47 -5.44 -15.42
N PHE A 577 -10.85 -5.63 -16.68
CA PHE A 577 -9.92 -5.77 -17.80
C PHE A 577 -10.26 -4.76 -18.88
N ALA A 578 -9.30 -3.91 -19.24
CA ALA A 578 -9.40 -3.14 -20.47
C ALA A 578 -9.04 -4.03 -21.66
N ASP A 579 -9.75 -3.89 -22.77
CA ASP A 579 -9.58 -4.69 -23.97
C ASP A 579 -9.49 -3.75 -25.18
N ASN A 580 -8.39 -3.84 -25.92
CA ASN A 580 -8.18 -3.06 -27.15
C ASN A 580 -8.45 -3.87 -28.43
N GLY A 581 -9.13 -5.02 -28.30
CA GLY A 581 -9.45 -5.97 -29.35
C GLY A 581 -8.28 -6.90 -29.73
N THR A 582 -7.05 -6.60 -29.31
CA THR A 582 -5.88 -7.45 -29.53
C THR A 582 -5.44 -8.11 -28.24
N TYR A 583 -5.21 -7.31 -27.21
CA TYR A 583 -4.79 -7.73 -25.89
C TYR A 583 -5.76 -7.21 -24.82
N TYR A 584 -5.96 -8.04 -23.81
CA TYR A 584 -6.44 -7.56 -22.52
C TYR A 584 -5.31 -6.85 -21.77
N SER A 585 -5.66 -5.93 -20.88
CA SER A 585 -4.73 -5.42 -19.87
C SER A 585 -4.42 -6.49 -18.83
N ALA A 586 -3.37 -6.26 -18.02
CA ALA A 586 -3.34 -6.89 -16.69
C ALA A 586 -4.60 -6.53 -15.87
N PRO A 587 -5.03 -7.38 -14.92
CA PRO A 587 -6.23 -7.11 -14.14
C PRO A 587 -6.05 -5.90 -13.22
N CYS A 588 -7.08 -5.07 -13.14
CA CYS A 588 -7.39 -4.37 -11.90
C CYS A 588 -8.17 -5.33 -10.98
N ILE A 589 -7.88 -5.39 -9.67
CA ILE A 589 -8.51 -6.34 -8.75
C ILE A 589 -9.15 -5.62 -7.55
N ILE A 590 -10.43 -5.90 -7.32
CA ILE A 590 -11.20 -5.43 -6.16
C ILE A 590 -11.43 -6.61 -5.22
N SER A 591 -10.90 -6.53 -4.00
CA SER A 591 -10.98 -7.58 -2.99
C SER A 591 -11.87 -7.17 -1.81
N PHE A 592 -12.79 -8.06 -1.43
CA PHE A 592 -13.57 -7.98 -0.20
C PHE A 592 -13.25 -9.18 0.69
N TYR A 593 -12.69 -8.95 1.86
CA TYR A 593 -12.30 -9.99 2.82
C TYR A 593 -13.20 -9.99 4.06
N TRP A 594 -13.87 -11.11 4.35
CA TRP A 594 -14.63 -11.30 5.58
C TRP A 594 -13.78 -12.01 6.64
N PRO A 595 -13.66 -11.45 7.84
CA PRO A 595 -13.11 -12.16 8.98
C PRO A 595 -13.81 -13.51 9.21
N GLU A 596 -13.04 -14.57 9.41
CA GLU A 596 -13.61 -15.91 9.62
C GLU A 596 -13.90 -16.21 11.09
N ASN A 597 -13.47 -15.33 12.00
CA ASN A 597 -13.62 -15.50 13.44
C ASN A 597 -14.97 -14.97 13.96
N GLU A 598 -15.96 -14.87 13.07
CA GLU A 598 -17.32 -14.42 13.36
C GLU A 598 -18.36 -15.30 12.65
N THR A 599 -19.50 -15.51 13.30
CA THR A 599 -20.67 -16.18 12.74
C THR A 599 -21.85 -15.24 12.81
N ARG A 600 -22.47 -14.94 11.67
CA ARG A 600 -23.60 -14.00 11.59
C ARG A 600 -24.88 -14.72 11.16
N THR A 601 -26.00 -14.33 11.76
CA THR A 601 -27.34 -14.71 11.31
C THR A 601 -28.15 -13.47 10.98
N TYR A 602 -28.98 -13.56 9.94
CA TYR A 602 -29.80 -12.46 9.46
C TYR A 602 -31.27 -12.88 9.40
N HIS A 603 -32.16 -11.92 9.63
CA HIS A 603 -33.57 -12.07 9.28
C HIS A 603 -33.74 -12.22 7.76
N PRO A 604 -34.89 -12.77 7.28
CA PRO A 604 -35.15 -12.90 5.85
C PRO A 604 -35.08 -11.59 5.05
N ASP A 605 -35.26 -10.44 5.72
CA ASP A 605 -35.14 -9.11 5.11
C ASP A 605 -33.74 -8.49 5.22
N GLY A 606 -32.73 -9.28 5.61
CA GLY A 606 -31.31 -8.89 5.60
C GLY A 606 -30.84 -8.11 6.83
N ARG A 607 -31.71 -7.83 7.80
CA ARG A 607 -31.30 -7.24 9.09
C ARG A 607 -30.51 -8.24 9.92
N ILE A 608 -29.43 -7.80 10.56
CA ILE A 608 -28.63 -8.64 11.45
C ILE A 608 -29.49 -9.11 12.63
N GLN A 609 -29.50 -10.41 12.90
CA GLN A 609 -30.20 -11.00 14.04
C GLN A 609 -29.21 -11.24 15.18
N SER A 610 -28.07 -11.85 14.88
CA SER A 610 -26.99 -12.03 15.86
C SER A 610 -25.63 -12.15 15.19
N VAL A 611 -24.58 -11.79 15.93
CA VAL A 611 -23.19 -12.08 15.58
C VAL A 611 -22.48 -12.69 16.78
N GLU A 612 -21.77 -13.79 16.56
CA GLU A 612 -20.89 -14.39 17.56
C GLU A 612 -19.44 -14.26 17.10
N TYR A 613 -18.61 -13.60 17.91
CA TYR A 613 -17.16 -13.52 17.70
C TYR A 613 -16.45 -14.52 18.61
N LYS A 614 -15.50 -15.28 18.06
CA LYS A 614 -14.67 -16.22 18.82
C LYS A 614 -13.21 -16.07 18.45
N THR A 615 -12.36 -15.88 19.45
CA THR A 615 -10.91 -15.94 19.25
C THR A 615 -10.45 -17.39 19.05
N GLN A 616 -9.28 -17.58 18.45
CA GLN A 616 -8.75 -18.92 18.16
C GLN A 616 -8.59 -19.77 19.44
N ASP A 617 -8.15 -19.18 20.55
CA ASP A 617 -8.04 -19.86 21.86
C ASP A 617 -9.39 -20.24 22.48
N LYS A 618 -10.49 -19.70 21.94
CA LYS A 618 -11.88 -20.01 22.31
C LYS A 618 -12.59 -20.86 21.25
N GLY A 619 -11.85 -21.45 20.32
CA GLY A 619 -12.37 -22.35 19.28
C GLY A 619 -12.89 -21.65 18.02
N GLY A 620 -12.64 -20.35 17.84
CA GLY A 620 -12.89 -19.64 16.59
C GLY A 620 -11.83 -19.93 15.52
N LEU A 621 -12.08 -19.48 14.29
CA LEU A 621 -11.09 -19.52 13.21
C LEU A 621 -10.04 -18.41 13.40
N TYR A 622 -8.87 -18.61 12.80
CA TYR A 622 -7.81 -17.63 12.77
C TYR A 622 -8.29 -16.40 12.02
N ALA A 623 -8.00 -15.24 12.61
CA ALA A 623 -8.16 -13.95 11.98
C ALA A 623 -6.89 -13.17 12.20
N ASP A 624 -6.39 -12.53 11.14
CA ASP A 624 -5.11 -11.83 11.21
C ASP A 624 -5.21 -10.61 12.16
N PRO A 625 -4.45 -10.59 13.27
CA PRO A 625 -4.53 -9.54 14.27
C PRO A 625 -3.98 -8.18 13.79
N ALA A 626 -3.37 -8.11 12.60
CA ALA A 626 -2.98 -6.83 11.99
C ALA A 626 -4.13 -6.13 11.26
N ILE A 627 -5.10 -6.89 10.74
CA ILE A 627 -6.22 -6.33 9.95
C ILE A 627 -7.47 -6.11 10.81
N ILE A 628 -7.69 -6.96 11.81
CA ILE A 628 -8.79 -6.81 12.76
C ILE A 628 -8.28 -6.99 14.19
N THR A 629 -9.04 -6.53 15.17
CA THR A 629 -8.75 -6.81 16.59
C THR A 629 -9.64 -7.97 17.08
N PRO A 630 -9.12 -9.20 17.27
CA PRO A 630 -9.91 -10.33 17.72
C PRO A 630 -10.71 -10.06 19.00
N ARG A 631 -11.92 -10.61 19.08
CA ARG A 631 -12.86 -10.36 20.19
C ARG A 631 -13.68 -11.61 20.50
N ASN A 632 -14.24 -11.69 21.69
CA ASN A 632 -14.96 -12.88 22.16
C ASN A 632 -16.24 -12.50 22.92
N TRP A 633 -17.34 -12.38 22.17
CA TRP A 633 -18.69 -12.13 22.68
C TRP A 633 -19.74 -12.45 21.61
N ARG A 634 -21.00 -12.52 22.02
CA ARG A 634 -22.15 -12.61 21.12
C ARG A 634 -23.03 -11.39 21.29
N ASP A 635 -23.48 -10.80 20.19
CA ASP A 635 -24.46 -9.72 20.18
C ASP A 635 -25.77 -10.23 19.58
N GLU A 636 -26.89 -9.96 20.24
CA GLU A 636 -28.25 -10.28 19.80
C GLU A 636 -29.03 -8.99 19.58
N PHE A 637 -29.46 -8.73 18.35
CA PHE A 637 -30.04 -7.44 17.95
C PHE A 637 -31.56 -7.45 18.10
N GLU A 638 -32.09 -6.35 18.62
CA GLU A 638 -33.51 -6.16 18.89
C GLU A 638 -34.09 -5.07 17.97
N TYR A 639 -35.30 -5.31 17.47
CA TYR A 639 -36.00 -4.38 16.58
C TYR A 639 -37.43 -4.12 17.04
N ASP A 640 -37.95 -2.93 16.77
CA ASP A 640 -39.36 -2.62 16.99
C ASP A 640 -40.28 -3.22 15.91
N SER A 641 -41.59 -2.98 16.05
CA SER A 641 -42.60 -3.42 15.08
C SER A 641 -42.44 -2.81 13.68
N GLN A 642 -41.73 -1.68 13.57
CA GLN A 642 -41.41 -0.95 12.35
C GLN A 642 -40.06 -1.37 11.78
N LYS A 643 -39.46 -2.44 12.33
CA LYS A 643 -38.17 -3.01 11.93
C LYS A 643 -36.97 -2.10 12.16
N GLN A 644 -37.11 -1.06 12.99
CA GLN A 644 -36.01 -0.17 13.37
C GLN A 644 -35.20 -0.80 14.50
N LEU A 645 -33.87 -0.65 14.43
CA LEU A 645 -32.98 -1.14 15.48
C LEU A 645 -33.24 -0.36 16.77
N ILE A 646 -33.55 -1.06 17.86
CA ILE A 646 -33.72 -0.44 19.18
C ILE A 646 -32.48 -0.62 20.07
N GLY A 647 -31.65 -1.62 19.78
CA GLY A 647 -30.45 -1.93 20.53
C GLY A 647 -29.99 -3.37 20.34
N TRP A 648 -29.05 -3.81 21.17
CA TRP A 648 -28.65 -5.21 21.23
C TRP A 648 -28.24 -5.61 22.64
N THR A 649 -28.29 -6.91 22.91
CA THR A 649 -27.76 -7.51 24.13
C THR A 649 -26.43 -8.19 23.80
N ARG A 650 -25.35 -7.77 24.46
CA ARG A 650 -24.03 -8.40 24.40
C ARG A 650 -23.86 -9.43 25.51
N ILE A 651 -23.44 -10.63 25.14
CA ILE A 651 -23.25 -11.77 26.01
C ILE A 651 -21.77 -12.14 26.08
N ARG A 652 -21.21 -12.14 27.30
CA ARG A 652 -19.83 -12.53 27.62
C ARG A 652 -19.79 -13.52 28.77
N GLY A 653 -19.77 -14.81 28.45
CA GLY A 653 -19.88 -15.86 29.46
C GLY A 653 -21.25 -15.77 30.16
N LYS A 654 -21.26 -15.45 31.46
CA LYS A 654 -22.50 -15.23 32.23
C LYS A 654 -22.98 -13.78 32.24
N MET A 655 -22.15 -12.84 31.78
CA MET A 655 -22.47 -11.41 31.78
C MET A 655 -23.34 -11.07 30.57
N GLN A 656 -24.37 -10.27 30.79
CA GLN A 656 -25.23 -9.69 29.76
C GLN A 656 -25.27 -8.17 29.93
N GLU A 657 -25.05 -7.45 28.85
CA GLU A 657 -25.02 -5.99 28.81
C GLU A 657 -25.95 -5.51 27.69
N ARG A 658 -26.82 -4.54 27.97
CA ARG A 658 -27.70 -3.96 26.96
C ARG A 658 -27.09 -2.71 26.36
N PHE A 659 -27.27 -2.53 25.05
CA PHE A 659 -26.81 -1.39 24.29
C PHE A 659 -27.99 -0.71 23.61
N THR A 660 -27.94 0.61 23.51
CA THR A 660 -28.85 1.41 22.68
C THR A 660 -28.54 1.22 21.19
N ALA A 661 -29.45 1.65 20.30
CA ALA A 661 -29.26 1.57 18.84
C ALA A 661 -28.05 2.37 18.30
N ASP A 662 -27.60 3.39 19.04
CA ASP A 662 -26.41 4.20 18.77
C ASP A 662 -25.14 3.69 19.49
N GLY A 663 -25.21 2.52 20.15
CA GLY A 663 -24.03 1.83 20.70
C GLY A 663 -23.54 2.27 22.07
N ARG A 664 -24.38 2.95 22.84
CA ARG A 664 -24.10 3.29 24.24
C ARG A 664 -24.49 2.14 25.17
N LEU A 665 -23.67 1.89 26.19
CA LEU A 665 -23.92 0.87 27.20
C LEU A 665 -24.99 1.37 28.18
N VAL A 666 -26.09 0.63 28.30
CA VAL A 666 -27.17 0.94 29.24
C VAL A 666 -26.71 0.63 30.67
N THR A 667 -26.76 1.65 31.53
CA THR A 667 -26.36 1.54 32.95
C THR A 667 -27.53 1.54 33.91
N GLU A 668 -28.70 2.07 33.48
CA GLU A 668 -29.90 2.12 34.30
C GLU A 668 -31.17 1.97 33.44
N THR A 669 -32.11 1.15 33.91
CA THR A 669 -33.45 0.98 33.32
C THR A 669 -34.53 1.09 34.38
N ASP A 670 -35.73 1.50 33.99
CA ASP A 670 -36.90 1.41 34.86
C ASP A 670 -37.44 -0.03 34.97
N SER A 671 -38.49 -0.23 35.76
CA SER A 671 -39.14 -1.53 35.97
C SER A 671 -39.82 -2.10 34.72
N SER A 672 -40.04 -1.28 33.69
CA SER A 672 -40.59 -1.70 32.39
C SER A 672 -39.50 -2.01 31.36
N GLY A 673 -38.23 -1.83 31.72
CA GLY A 673 -37.08 -2.07 30.84
C GLY A 673 -36.73 -0.88 29.93
N ARG A 674 -37.35 0.29 30.14
CA ARG A 674 -37.02 1.54 29.43
C ARG A 674 -35.69 2.08 29.95
N ILE A 675 -34.86 2.56 29.03
CA ILE A 675 -33.52 3.09 29.30
C ILE A 675 -33.64 4.44 30.01
N LEU A 676 -33.00 4.57 31.18
CA LEU A 676 -32.91 5.81 31.94
C LEU A 676 -31.54 6.48 31.78
N LYS A 677 -30.46 5.68 31.73
CA LYS A 677 -29.09 6.16 31.54
C LYS A 677 -28.30 5.20 30.65
N ALA A 678 -27.43 5.78 29.83
CA ALA A 678 -26.47 5.05 29.01
C ALA A 678 -25.18 5.87 28.87
N VAL A 679 -24.05 5.18 28.73
CA VAL A 679 -22.72 5.79 28.63
C VAL A 679 -22.01 5.35 27.36
N ASP A 680 -21.14 6.20 26.84
CA ASP A 680 -20.32 5.86 25.70
C ASP A 680 -19.37 4.70 26.00
N VAL A 681 -19.01 3.98 24.94
CA VAL A 681 -18.12 2.83 25.03
C VAL A 681 -16.88 3.07 24.18
N ILE A 682 -15.73 2.82 24.80
CA ILE A 682 -14.43 2.90 24.16
C ILE A 682 -13.92 1.48 23.95
N TYR A 683 -13.46 1.21 22.74
CA TYR A 683 -12.77 -0.02 22.39
C TYR A 683 -11.28 0.24 22.19
N ALA A 684 -10.46 -0.57 22.85
CA ALA A 684 -9.00 -0.49 22.78
C ALA A 684 -8.40 -1.88 22.64
N ALA A 685 -7.23 -1.97 22.03
CA ALA A 685 -6.50 -3.23 21.93
C ALA A 685 -5.72 -3.47 23.24
N GLU A 686 -5.94 -4.62 23.86
CA GLU A 686 -5.14 -5.14 24.98
C GLU A 686 -4.38 -6.38 24.51
N LYS A 687 -3.17 -6.62 24.99
CA LYS A 687 -2.42 -7.84 24.64
C LYS A 687 -2.81 -8.96 25.59
N ASN A 688 -3.14 -10.12 25.04
CA ASN A 688 -3.26 -11.35 25.84
C ASN A 688 -1.89 -11.89 26.27
N ALA A 689 -1.87 -13.00 27.00
CA ALA A 689 -0.64 -13.62 27.49
C ALA A 689 0.36 -14.02 26.38
N GLN A 690 -0.14 -14.26 25.16
CA GLN A 690 0.64 -14.59 23.98
C GLN A 690 1.03 -13.36 23.15
N GLY A 691 0.72 -12.15 23.62
CA GLY A 691 0.98 -10.90 22.90
C GLY A 691 0.02 -10.60 21.75
N THR A 692 -1.02 -11.41 21.56
CA THR A 692 -2.05 -11.19 20.53
C THR A 692 -2.97 -10.05 21.00
N PRO A 693 -3.26 -9.04 20.16
CA PRO A 693 -4.22 -8.02 20.52
C PRO A 693 -5.62 -8.62 20.62
N ILE A 694 -6.35 -8.22 21.65
CA ILE A 694 -7.76 -8.52 21.87
C ILE A 694 -8.52 -7.22 22.10
N LEU A 695 -9.76 -7.17 21.60
CA LEU A 695 -10.58 -5.97 21.72
C LEU A 695 -11.18 -5.89 23.12
N LYS A 696 -10.72 -4.91 23.89
CA LYS A 696 -11.25 -4.60 25.21
C LYS A 696 -12.29 -3.50 25.09
N GLN A 697 -13.46 -3.75 25.71
CA GLN A 697 -14.52 -2.77 25.88
C GLN A 697 -14.35 -2.07 27.23
N THR A 698 -14.53 -0.75 27.30
CA THR A 698 -14.55 0.00 28.56
C THR A 698 -15.58 1.12 28.48
N ALA A 699 -16.38 1.30 29.54
CA ALA A 699 -17.32 2.42 29.64
C ALA A 699 -16.53 3.74 29.79
N ALA A 700 -16.97 4.79 29.10
CA ALA A 700 -16.43 6.13 29.30
C ALA A 700 -16.71 6.60 30.73
N THR A 701 -15.70 7.17 31.41
CA THR A 701 -15.79 7.62 32.81
C THR A 701 -16.45 9.00 32.97
N THR A 702 -17.02 9.56 31.91
CA THR A 702 -17.71 10.86 31.93
C THR A 702 -19.12 10.66 31.42
N ASP A 703 -20.11 10.96 32.27
CA ASP A 703 -21.47 11.22 31.81
C ASP A 703 -21.39 12.44 30.89
N VAL A 704 -21.71 12.26 29.61
CA VAL A 704 -21.99 13.40 28.73
C VAL A 704 -23.44 13.76 29.02
N GLU A 705 -23.65 14.83 29.79
CA GLU A 705 -24.98 15.42 30.06
C GLU A 705 -25.73 15.78 28.78
#